data_AF-A0A918TSU1-F1
#
_entry.id   AF-A0A918TSU1-F1
#
_cell.length_a   1.000
_cell.length_b   1.000
_cell.length_c   1.000
_cell.angle_alpha   90.00
_cell.angle_beta   90.00
_cell.angle_gamma   90.00
#
_symmetry.space_group_name_H-M   'P 1'
#
loop_
_entity.id
_entity.type
_entity.pdbx_description
1 polymer ?
#
loop_
_entity_poly.entity_id
_entity_poly.type
_entity_poly.pdbx_seq_one_letter_code
_entity_poly.pdbx_strand_id
1 'polypeptide(L)'
;MTLPRLLRLSGSDTYNHTPDKNFLMIGERTNVAGSPRFRKLVQNNDLEAALEVARQQVENGANVIDICFDDGLIDGVAMMARFLDLLQSEPDIAKAPIMVDSSKWEIIEEGLKHLQGKGIVNSISLKEGEEVFKKHARHIMRYGAATVVMAFDENGQAATYEEKIRICKRAYDILVDEVGFPPEDIIFDPNILTVATGIEEHNNYALDFINATKWIKENLPYAKVSGGVSNISFSFRGNNPVREAMHSAFLYHATQAGMDMGIVNAGMLEVYDEIPPHLLKAVEDVLLNRDPDATERLLDLAEEFKGKGGKKMEEDLSWREDTVEKRLEYALLKGIDKFVTEDTEEALAKYQKPLTVIEGPLMDGMSIVGDLFGAGKMFLPQVVKSARVMKKSVAYLEPFMEAEKEAGLIEQVRLIQEEKPELTHEEALRLAEKRNSAGKVIMATVKGDVHDIGKNIVGVVLACNGFEVVDMGVMVPCAKILDTFEEQQADIIGLSGLITPSLDEMITVAKEAEKRGFGERGVPILIGGATTSAAHTAIKIAQHYSGPLVHVLDASRSVPVTTSLLSKEHRDQFIAENNAKHEKARAAFISGPKKEMVSLEEAQRNKFVPKSGWESYTPPVPEFTGSRTIKEQSLRELSTYIDWTPFFHAWELRGVWDSETQTLKTRKEGAPEEATKLYNEAQELLEEIIANKSFTAKGIYGFFPAHASGDDIVLPDHDTTFHTLRQQTKKSDNKPNLALADYVKPKAKPFVGWTSRPPEPRDQSQRDKLLSTGTASNSPDIVKTKSNSLPHWTQEGATYAVTFRLHDAIPQSILREYEAEKKRLLELKENRDSDISLRAEKDLQELYETKIEKTADEALGECYLSNPEIGKIVSDAILHFNEDRYDLAAWCVMPNHVHLLLKPKEGHELSKIVQSLKSFTAKEANKVLQREGTFWLSEYYDHLIRDADDFFNHHRYILNNPTKAGLEAWPWIGDGLDSDQSETGGRDVHHTGDYLGGFVVGIHGAHELADEYEKNNDPYRSIMVKAIADRLAEAFAELLHHRARIAWGIERPGQLNHNELIKELYQGIRPAPGYPAQPDHTEKPILFKLLNAEAETGVELTESNAMHPGAAVCGLLFSHPESHYFVISELQKDQIEDYATRKEMSVEDVERWLGPWLGY
;
A
#
# COMPACT_ATOMS: atom_id res chain seq x y z
N MET A 1 16.56 19.07 -12.28
CA MET A 1 15.65 18.51 -13.30
C MET A 1 14.90 19.65 -13.96
N THR A 2 14.86 19.72 -15.28
CA THR A 2 14.04 20.71 -16.02
C THR A 2 12.58 20.24 -16.01
N LEU A 3 11.66 21.11 -15.57
CA LEU A 3 10.22 20.83 -15.60
C LEU A 3 9.78 20.53 -17.04
N PRO A 4 8.85 19.57 -17.26
CA PRO A 4 8.33 19.29 -18.58
C PRO A 4 7.64 20.52 -19.18
N ARG A 5 7.84 20.78 -20.48
CA ARG A 5 7.16 21.87 -21.21
C ARG A 5 5.72 21.47 -21.50
N LEU A 6 4.78 22.06 -20.76
CA LEU A 6 3.35 21.78 -20.80
C LEU A 6 2.59 23.11 -20.80
N LEU A 7 1.44 23.15 -21.47
CA LEU A 7 0.49 24.25 -21.30
C LEU A 7 -0.04 24.17 -19.86
N ARG A 8 0.22 25.24 -19.11
CA ARG A 8 -0.23 25.38 -17.72
C ARG A 8 -1.17 26.56 -17.64
N LEU A 9 -2.36 26.33 -17.13
CA LEU A 9 -3.39 27.32 -16.90
C LEU A 9 -3.78 27.28 -15.42
N SER A 10 -4.44 28.32 -14.93
CA SER A 10 -5.02 28.26 -13.60
C SER A 10 -6.19 29.23 -13.44
N GLY A 11 -7.22 28.77 -12.73
CA GLY A 11 -8.12 29.62 -11.98
C GLY A 11 -7.58 29.79 -10.56
N SER A 12 -8.38 29.49 -9.55
CA SER A 12 -7.92 29.21 -8.19
C SER A 12 -7.21 27.86 -8.09
N ASP A 13 -7.57 26.90 -8.95
CA ASP A 13 -6.90 25.60 -9.09
C ASP A 13 -5.97 25.59 -10.30
N THR A 14 -4.90 24.79 -10.21
CA THR A 14 -3.95 24.61 -11.31
C THR A 14 -4.46 23.59 -12.33
N TYR A 15 -4.37 23.92 -13.61
CA TYR A 15 -4.67 23.01 -14.71
C TYR A 15 -3.41 22.81 -15.58
N ASN A 16 -2.83 21.61 -15.51
CA ASN A 16 -1.74 21.19 -16.39
C ASN A 16 -2.32 20.35 -17.52
N HIS A 17 -2.13 20.76 -18.78
CA HIS A 17 -2.51 20.00 -19.96
C HIS A 17 -1.38 19.05 -20.36
N THR A 18 -1.46 17.82 -19.85
CA THR A 18 -0.49 16.74 -20.03
C THR A 18 -0.84 15.87 -21.25
N PRO A 19 0.12 15.11 -21.83
CA PRO A 19 -0.14 14.25 -22.98
C PRO A 19 -1.18 13.13 -22.75
N ASP A 20 -1.43 12.76 -21.49
CA ASP A 20 -2.43 11.78 -21.04
C ASP A 20 -3.85 12.37 -20.91
N LYS A 21 -3.99 13.70 -20.97
CA LYS A 21 -5.30 14.38 -21.01
C LYS A 21 -5.71 14.56 -22.46
N ASN A 22 -6.64 13.71 -22.91
CA ASN A 22 -7.00 13.56 -24.33
C ASN A 22 -7.53 14.85 -25.01
N PHE A 23 -8.29 15.70 -24.30
CA PHE A 23 -8.92 16.91 -24.89
C PHE A 23 -9.37 17.91 -23.80
N LEU A 24 -9.24 19.21 -24.06
CA LEU A 24 -9.70 20.28 -23.16
C LEU A 24 -10.96 20.96 -23.71
N MET A 25 -12.06 20.90 -22.98
CA MET A 25 -13.33 21.54 -23.36
C MET A 25 -13.40 23.00 -22.88
N ILE A 26 -13.63 23.92 -23.81
CA ILE A 26 -13.80 25.35 -23.53
C ILE A 26 -15.28 25.69 -23.69
N GLY A 27 -15.93 26.18 -22.63
CA GLY A 27 -17.36 26.51 -22.64
C GLY A 27 -17.68 27.83 -23.34
N GLU A 28 -18.53 27.82 -24.37
CA GLU A 28 -18.84 28.97 -25.25
C GLU A 28 -20.06 29.83 -24.83
N ARG A 29 -20.83 29.43 -23.81
CA ARG A 29 -22.17 30.00 -23.51
C ARG A 29 -22.13 31.34 -22.75
N THR A 30 -20.95 31.75 -22.31
CA THR A 30 -20.62 33.05 -21.69
C THR A 30 -20.16 34.09 -22.73
N ASN A 31 -20.73 33.99 -23.93
CA ASN A 31 -20.44 34.87 -25.05
C ASN A 31 -21.71 35.64 -25.46
N VAL A 32 -21.68 36.98 -25.39
CA VAL A 32 -22.83 37.83 -25.75
C VAL A 32 -23.19 37.72 -27.23
N ALA A 33 -22.24 37.49 -28.12
CA ALA A 33 -22.49 37.26 -29.54
C ALA A 33 -23.08 35.86 -29.83
N GLY A 34 -22.65 34.83 -29.09
CA GLY A 34 -23.02 33.42 -29.32
C GLY A 34 -24.22 32.89 -28.50
N SER A 35 -24.56 33.51 -27.37
CA SER A 35 -25.56 33.01 -26.43
C SER A 35 -26.70 34.02 -26.21
N PRO A 36 -27.89 33.79 -26.82
CA PRO A 36 -29.04 34.68 -26.65
C PRO A 36 -29.49 34.84 -25.19
N ARG A 37 -29.35 33.78 -24.39
CA ARG A 37 -29.65 33.79 -22.95
C ARG A 37 -28.67 34.71 -22.22
N PHE A 38 -27.37 34.51 -22.41
CA PHE A 38 -26.34 35.32 -21.74
C PHE A 38 -26.43 36.78 -22.15
N ARG A 39 -26.59 37.08 -23.45
CA ARG A 39 -26.83 38.44 -23.95
C ARG A 39 -27.96 39.14 -23.22
N LYS A 40 -29.12 38.48 -23.09
CA LYS A 40 -30.29 39.08 -22.45
C LYS A 40 -30.03 39.39 -20.96
N LEU A 41 -29.32 38.52 -20.25
CA LEU A 41 -28.97 38.72 -18.85
C LEU A 41 -28.01 39.90 -18.68
N VAL A 42 -26.97 39.96 -19.51
CA VAL A 42 -25.97 41.03 -19.49
C VAL A 42 -26.58 42.38 -19.87
N GLN A 43 -27.43 42.44 -20.91
CA GLN A 43 -28.13 43.66 -21.31
C GLN A 43 -29.10 44.17 -20.22
N ASN A 44 -29.68 43.26 -19.45
CA ASN A 44 -30.51 43.59 -18.29
C ASN A 44 -29.69 43.88 -17.02
N ASN A 45 -28.36 43.81 -17.08
CA ASN A 45 -27.44 43.95 -15.95
C ASN A 45 -27.73 42.96 -14.80
N ASP A 46 -28.26 41.78 -15.13
CA ASP A 46 -28.50 40.66 -14.21
C ASP A 46 -27.29 39.71 -14.23
N LEU A 47 -26.22 40.14 -13.56
CA LEU A 47 -24.93 39.44 -13.58
C LEU A 47 -24.93 38.18 -12.72
N GLU A 48 -25.77 38.10 -11.68
CA GLU A 48 -25.93 36.90 -10.85
C GLU A 48 -26.51 35.74 -11.67
N ALA A 49 -27.58 35.99 -12.42
CA ALA A 49 -28.11 34.97 -13.34
C ALA A 49 -27.15 34.66 -14.50
N ALA A 50 -26.28 35.60 -14.87
CA ALA A 50 -25.25 35.38 -15.88
C ALA A 50 -24.12 34.48 -15.36
N LEU A 51 -23.76 34.57 -14.07
CA LEU A 51 -22.84 33.62 -13.41
C LEU A 51 -23.38 32.19 -13.41
N GLU A 52 -24.70 32.02 -13.29
CA GLU A 52 -25.32 30.70 -13.40
C GLU A 52 -25.01 30.02 -14.73
N VAL A 53 -24.92 30.81 -15.82
CA VAL A 53 -24.54 30.28 -17.13
C VAL A 53 -23.08 29.82 -17.15
N ALA A 54 -22.19 30.51 -16.43
CA ALA A 54 -20.80 30.09 -16.28
C ALA A 54 -20.69 28.82 -15.40
N ARG A 55 -21.41 28.76 -14.27
CA ARG A 55 -21.44 27.60 -13.37
C ARG A 55 -21.94 26.35 -14.07
N GLN A 56 -23.07 26.46 -14.78
CA GLN A 56 -23.66 25.35 -15.52
C GLN A 56 -22.70 24.78 -16.58
N GLN A 57 -21.81 25.59 -17.16
CA GLN A 57 -20.81 25.09 -18.10
C GLN A 57 -19.74 24.24 -17.41
N VAL A 58 -19.27 24.65 -16.23
CA VAL A 58 -18.31 23.88 -15.44
C VAL A 58 -18.94 22.56 -14.96
N GLU A 59 -20.18 22.59 -14.48
CA GLU A 59 -20.94 21.40 -14.09
C GLU A 59 -21.13 20.41 -15.26
N ASN A 60 -21.32 20.93 -16.47
CA ASN A 60 -21.40 20.14 -17.69
C ASN A 60 -20.02 19.73 -18.25
N GLY A 61 -18.93 19.95 -17.50
CA GLY A 61 -17.60 19.45 -17.82
C GLY A 61 -16.66 20.42 -18.56
N ALA A 62 -17.03 21.70 -18.73
CA ALA A 62 -16.10 22.70 -19.29
C ALA A 62 -14.88 22.87 -18.38
N ASN A 63 -13.67 22.69 -18.94
CA ASN A 63 -12.42 22.86 -18.21
C ASN A 63 -11.96 24.32 -18.18
N VAL A 64 -12.34 25.12 -19.18
CA VAL A 64 -12.04 26.54 -19.33
C VAL A 64 -13.33 27.25 -19.75
N ILE A 65 -13.51 28.50 -19.33
CA ILE A 65 -14.70 29.29 -19.66
C ILE A 65 -14.31 30.43 -20.62
N ASP A 66 -14.94 30.49 -21.80
CA ASP A 66 -14.78 31.56 -22.78
C ASP A 66 -15.73 32.71 -22.50
N ILE A 67 -15.18 33.89 -22.20
CA ILE A 67 -15.96 35.08 -21.81
C ILE A 67 -15.79 36.17 -22.86
N CYS A 68 -16.90 36.55 -23.48
CA CYS A 68 -16.92 37.56 -24.54
C CYS A 68 -18.07 38.55 -24.36
N PHE A 69 -17.72 39.84 -24.32
CA PHE A 69 -18.66 40.97 -24.19
C PHE A 69 -18.71 41.86 -25.43
N ASP A 70 -18.30 41.33 -26.58
CA ASP A 70 -18.39 42.05 -27.85
C ASP A 70 -19.83 42.19 -28.32
N ASP A 71 -20.41 43.36 -28.03
CA ASP A 71 -21.70 43.80 -28.54
C ASP A 71 -21.70 45.32 -28.68
N GLY A 72 -22.36 45.83 -29.73
CA GLY A 72 -22.39 47.27 -30.01
C GLY A 72 -23.16 48.09 -28.97
N LEU A 73 -23.91 47.43 -28.07
CA LEU A 73 -24.81 48.05 -27.10
C LEU A 73 -24.31 48.00 -25.65
N ILE A 74 -23.16 47.38 -25.39
CA ILE A 74 -22.60 47.21 -24.04
C ILE A 74 -21.22 47.88 -23.95
N ASP A 75 -20.92 48.49 -22.81
CA ASP A 75 -19.55 48.90 -22.47
C ASP A 75 -18.74 47.65 -22.09
N GLY A 76 -18.11 47.04 -23.10
CA GLY A 76 -17.39 45.78 -22.94
C GLY A 76 -16.21 45.85 -21.98
N VAL A 77 -15.54 47.00 -21.86
CA VAL A 77 -14.40 47.17 -20.93
C VAL A 77 -14.91 47.11 -19.49
N ALA A 78 -15.91 47.94 -19.16
CA ALA A 78 -16.50 47.97 -17.83
C ALA A 78 -17.20 46.65 -17.46
N MET A 79 -17.84 45.99 -18.44
CA MET A 79 -18.55 44.73 -18.21
C MET A 79 -17.60 43.56 -17.95
N MET A 80 -16.50 43.46 -18.73
CA MET A 80 -15.48 42.43 -18.54
C MET A 80 -14.89 42.48 -17.13
N ALA A 81 -14.46 43.66 -16.68
CA ALA A 81 -13.93 43.86 -15.33
C ALA A 81 -14.94 43.44 -14.25
N ARG A 82 -16.17 43.97 -14.31
CA ARG A 82 -17.22 43.69 -13.33
C ARG A 82 -17.60 42.21 -13.28
N PHE A 83 -17.70 41.55 -14.42
CA PHE A 83 -18.10 40.14 -14.48
C PHE A 83 -17.00 39.24 -13.95
N LEU A 84 -15.73 39.50 -14.28
CA LEU A 84 -14.60 38.72 -13.75
C LEU A 84 -14.42 38.92 -12.24
N ASP A 85 -14.56 40.14 -11.73
CA ASP A 85 -14.52 40.41 -10.28
C ASP A 85 -15.63 39.67 -9.53
N LEU A 86 -16.83 39.62 -10.11
CA LEU A 86 -17.96 38.90 -9.54
C LEU A 86 -17.75 37.38 -9.62
N LEU A 87 -17.24 36.88 -10.74
CA LEU A 87 -16.96 35.46 -10.95
C LEU A 87 -15.97 34.91 -9.93
N GLN A 88 -14.99 35.71 -9.51
CA GLN A 88 -14.02 35.33 -8.47
C GLN A 88 -14.68 35.07 -7.10
N SER A 89 -15.89 35.59 -6.84
CA SER A 89 -16.62 35.32 -5.60
C SER A 89 -17.36 33.98 -5.59
N GLU A 90 -17.40 33.27 -6.73
CA GLU A 90 -18.08 31.99 -6.92
C GLU A 90 -17.06 30.83 -6.98
N PRO A 91 -16.86 30.06 -5.90
CA PRO A 91 -15.78 29.08 -5.81
C PRO A 91 -15.80 28.00 -6.89
N ASP A 92 -16.98 27.58 -7.35
CA ASP A 92 -17.11 26.51 -8.34
C ASP A 92 -16.72 26.95 -9.75
N ILE A 93 -16.85 28.25 -10.04
CA ILE A 93 -16.47 28.84 -11.32
C ILE A 93 -15.00 29.27 -11.28
N ALA A 94 -14.58 29.87 -10.16
CA ALA A 94 -13.24 30.42 -9.98
C ALA A 94 -12.12 29.37 -10.09
N LYS A 95 -12.41 28.08 -9.87
CA LYS A 95 -11.46 26.97 -10.06
C LYS A 95 -11.02 26.80 -11.52
N ALA A 96 -11.92 27.07 -12.46
CA ALA A 96 -11.63 26.91 -13.88
C ALA A 96 -10.80 28.10 -14.41
N PRO A 97 -9.76 27.86 -15.24
CA PRO A 97 -9.10 28.95 -15.96
C PRO A 97 -10.07 29.68 -16.89
N ILE A 98 -9.81 30.96 -17.12
CA ILE A 98 -10.65 31.82 -17.95
C ILE A 98 -9.97 32.11 -19.29
N MET A 99 -10.74 32.03 -20.37
CA MET A 99 -10.40 32.53 -21.69
C MET A 99 -11.09 33.88 -21.90
N VAL A 100 -10.29 34.92 -22.08
CA VAL A 100 -10.76 36.29 -22.34
C VAL A 100 -10.88 36.48 -23.85
N ASP A 101 -12.12 36.62 -24.34
CA ASP A 101 -12.43 36.77 -25.75
C ASP A 101 -12.93 38.18 -26.10
N SER A 102 -12.32 38.79 -27.13
CA SER A 102 -12.74 40.07 -27.69
C SER A 102 -11.99 40.39 -28.99
N SER A 103 -12.67 41.08 -29.91
CA SER A 103 -12.11 41.68 -31.12
C SER A 103 -11.39 43.01 -30.87
N LYS A 104 -11.59 43.61 -29.69
CA LYS A 104 -10.96 44.87 -29.26
C LYS A 104 -9.91 44.61 -28.19
N TRP A 105 -8.69 45.11 -28.44
CA TRP A 105 -7.55 44.89 -27.54
C TRP A 105 -7.77 45.49 -26.15
N GLU A 106 -8.46 46.62 -26.04
CA GLU A 106 -8.69 47.29 -24.76
C GLU A 106 -9.52 46.45 -23.78
N ILE A 107 -10.45 45.63 -24.30
CA ILE A 107 -11.26 44.72 -23.49
C ILE A 107 -10.44 43.50 -23.05
N ILE A 108 -9.58 42.95 -23.94
CA ILE A 108 -8.66 41.86 -23.60
C ILE A 108 -7.73 42.31 -22.47
N GLU A 109 -7.09 43.47 -22.65
CA GLU A 109 -6.15 44.01 -21.68
C GLU A 109 -6.83 44.31 -20.34
N GLU A 110 -8.08 44.76 -20.34
CA GLU A 110 -8.84 44.90 -19.10
C GLU A 110 -9.14 43.54 -18.46
N GLY A 111 -9.63 42.56 -19.22
CA GLY A 111 -9.88 41.22 -18.69
C GLY A 111 -8.65 40.58 -18.05
N LEU A 112 -7.47 40.71 -18.68
CA LEU A 112 -6.19 40.19 -18.16
C LEU A 112 -5.81 40.79 -16.79
N LYS A 113 -6.15 42.05 -16.51
CA LYS A 113 -5.90 42.67 -15.19
C LYS A 113 -6.76 42.08 -14.08
N HIS A 114 -7.89 41.47 -14.45
CA HIS A 114 -8.89 40.92 -13.53
C HIS A 114 -8.87 39.38 -13.48
N LEU A 115 -7.82 38.74 -14.00
CA LEU A 115 -7.63 37.30 -13.86
C LEU A 115 -6.92 36.94 -12.55
N GLN A 116 -7.45 35.94 -11.85
CA GLN A 116 -6.84 35.40 -10.62
C GLN A 116 -5.63 34.50 -10.89
N GLY A 117 -5.58 33.87 -12.07
CA GLY A 117 -4.56 32.90 -12.46
C GLY A 117 -4.16 33.03 -13.92
N LYS A 118 -3.42 32.04 -14.43
CA LYS A 118 -2.98 32.01 -15.83
C LYS A 118 -4.13 31.62 -16.76
N GLY A 119 -4.74 32.61 -17.40
CA GLY A 119 -5.78 32.43 -18.41
C GLY A 119 -5.28 32.35 -19.85
N ILE A 120 -6.22 32.38 -20.78
CA ILE A 120 -5.97 32.37 -22.23
C ILE A 120 -6.53 33.64 -22.86
N VAL A 121 -5.81 34.23 -23.81
CA VAL A 121 -6.33 35.30 -24.68
C VAL A 121 -6.87 34.71 -25.97
N ASN A 122 -8.12 35.03 -26.32
CA ASN A 122 -8.74 34.66 -27.58
C ASN A 122 -9.18 35.92 -28.35
N SER A 123 -8.57 36.31 -29.45
CA SER A 123 -7.31 35.82 -30.02
C SER A 123 -6.48 37.01 -30.53
N ILE A 124 -5.22 36.75 -30.88
CA ILE A 124 -4.39 37.66 -31.68
C ILE A 124 -4.20 37.09 -33.09
N SER A 125 -3.94 37.96 -34.07
CA SER A 125 -3.66 37.53 -35.44
C SER A 125 -2.80 38.55 -36.20
N LEU A 126 -2.36 38.18 -37.41
CA LEU A 126 -1.54 39.02 -38.28
C LEU A 126 -2.35 40.02 -39.12
N LYS A 127 -3.69 40.06 -38.97
CA LYS A 127 -4.60 40.88 -39.79
C LYS A 127 -4.28 42.39 -39.78
N GLU A 128 -3.78 42.90 -38.65
CA GLU A 128 -3.41 44.32 -38.45
C GLU A 128 -1.92 44.59 -38.71
N GLY A 129 -1.21 43.59 -39.24
CA GLY A 129 0.22 43.64 -39.50
C GLY A 129 1.07 43.12 -38.33
N GLU A 130 2.29 42.75 -38.70
CA GLU A 130 3.24 42.07 -37.84
C GLU A 130 3.66 42.85 -36.58
N GLU A 131 3.81 44.17 -36.67
CA GLU A 131 4.23 45.00 -35.52
C GLU A 131 3.16 45.03 -34.42
N VAL A 132 1.88 45.09 -34.80
CA VAL A 132 0.76 45.04 -33.85
C VAL A 132 0.69 43.66 -33.21
N PHE A 133 0.83 42.60 -34.00
CA PHE A 133 0.86 41.22 -33.52
C PHE A 133 1.99 40.98 -32.49
N LYS A 134 3.21 41.43 -32.80
CA LYS A 134 4.36 41.37 -31.87
C LYS A 134 4.12 42.19 -30.59
N LYS A 135 3.50 43.37 -30.70
CA LYS A 135 3.17 44.21 -29.55
C LYS A 135 2.18 43.51 -28.62
N HIS A 136 1.09 42.97 -29.16
CA HIS A 136 0.09 42.23 -28.40
C HIS A 136 0.72 40.98 -27.75
N ALA A 137 1.49 40.18 -28.48
CA ALA A 137 2.17 39.01 -27.94
C ALA A 137 3.08 39.36 -26.73
N ARG A 138 3.89 40.43 -26.83
CA ARG A 138 4.72 40.90 -25.71
C ARG A 138 3.89 41.34 -24.49
N HIS A 139 2.72 41.95 -24.72
CA HIS A 139 1.83 42.33 -23.62
C HIS A 139 1.23 41.09 -22.95
N ILE A 140 0.77 40.11 -23.71
CA ILE A 140 0.24 38.85 -23.17
C ILE A 140 1.29 38.14 -22.30
N MET A 141 2.54 38.06 -22.78
CA MET A 141 3.65 37.50 -21.99
C MET A 141 3.88 38.22 -20.67
N ARG A 142 3.72 39.55 -20.64
CA ARG A 142 3.87 40.34 -19.39
C ARG A 142 2.80 40.00 -18.36
N TYR A 143 1.59 39.67 -18.80
CA TYR A 143 0.52 39.17 -17.94
C TYR A 143 0.64 37.66 -17.64
N GLY A 144 1.56 36.95 -18.29
CA GLY A 144 1.80 35.53 -18.08
C GLY A 144 0.71 34.61 -18.66
N ALA A 145 -0.15 35.10 -19.56
CA ALA A 145 -1.24 34.34 -20.15
C ALA A 145 -0.80 33.54 -21.39
N ALA A 146 -1.54 32.48 -21.72
CA ALA A 146 -1.44 31.79 -23.01
C ALA A 146 -2.26 32.53 -24.08
N THR A 147 -2.05 32.21 -25.36
CA THR A 147 -2.78 32.90 -26.44
C THR A 147 -3.27 31.97 -27.54
N VAL A 148 -4.52 32.19 -27.95
CA VAL A 148 -5.05 31.71 -29.22
C VAL A 148 -4.55 32.61 -30.34
N VAL A 149 -4.05 32.01 -31.41
CA VAL A 149 -3.56 32.65 -32.62
C VAL A 149 -4.43 32.22 -33.79
N MET A 150 -5.30 33.12 -34.23
CA MET A 150 -6.20 32.86 -35.34
C MET A 150 -5.44 32.92 -36.67
N ALA A 151 -5.68 31.96 -37.56
CA ALA A 151 -5.08 31.91 -38.90
C ALA A 151 -5.69 32.98 -39.84
N PHE A 152 -5.37 34.23 -39.56
CA PHE A 152 -5.80 35.41 -40.30
C PHE A 152 -4.61 36.36 -40.45
N ASP A 153 -4.16 36.58 -41.68
CA ASP A 153 -3.10 37.54 -42.02
C ASP A 153 -3.64 38.75 -42.80
N GLU A 154 -2.74 39.60 -43.27
CA GLU A 154 -3.06 40.83 -44.01
C GLU A 154 -3.79 40.57 -45.35
N ASN A 155 -3.79 39.31 -45.83
CA ASN A 155 -4.46 38.91 -47.07
C ASN A 155 -5.85 38.30 -46.83
N GLY A 156 -6.22 38.02 -45.58
CA GLY A 156 -7.52 37.42 -45.25
C GLY A 156 -7.44 36.25 -44.28
N GLN A 157 -8.61 35.67 -44.02
CA GLN A 157 -8.77 34.48 -43.20
C GLN A 157 -8.42 33.22 -44.01
N ALA A 158 -7.67 32.30 -43.41
CA ALA A 158 -7.24 31.07 -44.06
C ALA A 158 -8.41 30.11 -44.35
N ALA A 159 -8.70 29.88 -45.63
CA ALA A 159 -9.76 28.98 -46.06
C ALA A 159 -9.22 27.59 -46.42
N THR A 160 -8.14 27.51 -47.19
CA THR A 160 -7.57 26.22 -47.65
C THR A 160 -6.50 25.68 -46.71
N TYR A 161 -6.19 24.38 -46.84
CA TYR A 161 -5.09 23.75 -46.12
C TYR A 161 -3.75 24.50 -46.25
N GLU A 162 -3.38 24.91 -47.48
CA GLU A 162 -2.11 25.61 -47.74
C GLU A 162 -2.04 26.96 -47.04
N GLU A 163 -3.15 27.70 -47.00
CA GLU A 163 -3.21 28.99 -46.31
C GLU A 163 -3.11 28.81 -44.79
N LYS A 164 -3.80 27.81 -44.24
CA LYS A 164 -3.79 27.49 -42.81
C LYS A 164 -2.36 27.21 -42.33
N ILE A 165 -1.63 26.31 -43.01
CA ILE A 165 -0.25 25.98 -42.62
C ILE A 165 0.72 27.14 -42.83
N ARG A 166 0.55 27.92 -43.92
CA ARG A 166 1.39 29.10 -44.22
C ARG A 166 1.28 30.13 -43.10
N ILE A 167 0.06 30.47 -42.70
CA ILE A 167 -0.19 31.51 -41.70
C ILE A 167 0.23 31.02 -40.31
N CYS A 168 -0.13 29.80 -39.91
CA CYS A 168 0.29 29.24 -38.62
C CYS A 168 1.82 29.14 -38.49
N LYS A 169 2.52 28.71 -39.54
CA LYS A 169 4.00 28.68 -39.55
C LYS A 169 4.60 30.07 -39.38
N ARG A 170 4.14 31.05 -40.17
CA ARG A 170 4.62 32.44 -40.08
C ARG A 170 4.40 33.00 -38.68
N ALA A 171 3.22 32.81 -38.11
CA ALA A 171 2.92 33.28 -36.77
C ALA A 171 3.76 32.58 -35.69
N TYR A 172 3.99 31.28 -35.81
CA TYR A 172 4.86 30.52 -34.90
C TYR A 172 6.30 31.05 -34.91
N ASP A 173 6.88 31.25 -36.09
CA ASP A 173 8.25 31.74 -36.24
C ASP A 173 8.42 33.12 -35.61
N ILE A 174 7.48 34.03 -35.87
CA ILE A 174 7.47 35.36 -35.24
C ILE A 174 7.38 35.24 -33.71
N LEU A 175 6.46 34.42 -33.19
CA LEU A 175 6.24 34.31 -31.75
C LEU A 175 7.43 33.66 -31.04
N VAL A 176 7.98 32.58 -31.58
CA VAL A 176 9.04 31.81 -30.94
C VAL A 176 10.41 32.43 -31.18
N ASP A 177 10.74 32.77 -32.43
CA ASP A 177 12.09 33.20 -32.81
C ASP A 177 12.32 34.71 -32.59
N GLU A 178 11.30 35.55 -32.75
CA GLU A 178 11.46 37.02 -32.64
C GLU A 178 10.92 37.61 -31.34
N VAL A 179 9.80 37.08 -30.81
CA VAL A 179 9.20 37.56 -29.56
C VAL A 179 9.73 36.80 -28.34
N GLY A 180 10.09 35.52 -28.51
CA GLY A 180 10.49 34.64 -27.41
C GLY A 180 9.31 34.12 -26.59
N PHE A 181 8.12 34.03 -27.19
CA PHE A 181 6.91 33.50 -26.57
C PHE A 181 7.07 32.00 -26.28
N PRO A 182 6.70 31.50 -25.08
CA PRO A 182 6.80 30.07 -24.78
C PRO A 182 5.96 29.24 -25.76
N PRO A 183 6.55 28.29 -26.51
CA PRO A 183 5.82 27.56 -27.55
C PRO A 183 4.69 26.69 -26.99
N GLU A 184 4.80 26.21 -25.74
CA GLU A 184 3.74 25.49 -25.04
C GLU A 184 2.51 26.35 -24.69
N ASP A 185 2.61 27.68 -24.75
CA ASP A 185 1.53 28.63 -24.48
C ASP A 185 0.88 29.18 -25.76
N ILE A 186 1.29 28.69 -26.93
CA ILE A 186 0.74 29.06 -28.24
C ILE A 186 -0.34 28.04 -28.64
N ILE A 187 -1.56 28.52 -28.84
CA ILE A 187 -2.71 27.73 -29.29
C ILE A 187 -3.11 28.25 -30.67
N PHE A 188 -3.00 27.48 -31.73
CA PHE A 188 -3.48 27.90 -33.05
C PHE A 188 -4.97 27.63 -33.20
N ASP A 189 -5.70 28.59 -33.78
CA ASP A 189 -7.02 28.37 -34.38
C ASP A 189 -6.88 28.47 -35.91
N PRO A 190 -6.78 27.32 -36.61
CA PRO A 190 -6.73 27.27 -38.08
C PRO A 190 -8.03 27.70 -38.78
N ASN A 191 -9.04 28.19 -38.06
CA ASN A 191 -10.40 28.50 -38.48
C ASN A 191 -11.22 27.27 -38.86
N ILE A 192 -12.15 26.90 -37.98
CA ILE A 192 -13.27 26.01 -38.32
C ILE A 192 -14.29 26.82 -39.13
N LEU A 193 -14.49 26.44 -40.40
CA LEU A 193 -15.43 27.08 -41.31
C LEU A 193 -16.64 26.15 -41.58
N THR A 194 -17.78 26.74 -41.92
CA THR A 194 -19.04 26.01 -42.11
C THR A 194 -19.01 25.10 -43.34
N VAL A 195 -19.47 23.86 -43.17
CA VAL A 195 -19.68 22.89 -44.27
C VAL A 195 -21.18 22.67 -44.54
N ALA A 196 -21.50 21.84 -45.53
CA ALA A 196 -22.87 21.55 -45.96
C ALA A 196 -23.70 22.81 -46.31
N THR A 197 -23.06 23.82 -46.91
CA THR A 197 -23.74 25.06 -47.34
C THR A 197 -24.35 24.96 -48.73
N GLY A 198 -24.10 23.86 -49.46
CA GLY A 198 -24.44 23.71 -50.88
C GLY A 198 -23.50 24.43 -51.85
N ILE A 199 -22.36 24.94 -51.37
CA ILE A 199 -21.32 25.58 -52.18
C ILE A 199 -20.13 24.62 -52.23
N GLU A 200 -19.71 24.22 -53.43
CA GLU A 200 -18.71 23.15 -53.64
C GLU A 200 -17.37 23.51 -52.98
N GLU A 201 -16.97 24.78 -53.04
CA GLU A 201 -15.75 25.30 -52.43
C GLU A 201 -15.72 25.14 -50.90
N HIS A 202 -16.87 24.96 -50.25
CA HIS A 202 -16.97 24.81 -48.79
C HIS A 202 -16.88 23.35 -48.33
N ASN A 203 -17.02 22.39 -49.24
CA ASN A 203 -17.09 20.96 -48.89
C ASN A 203 -15.80 20.47 -48.20
N ASN A 204 -14.66 21.10 -48.50
CA ASN A 204 -13.37 20.65 -47.98
C ASN A 204 -12.95 21.30 -46.66
N TYR A 205 -13.72 22.26 -46.13
CA TYR A 205 -13.29 23.09 -45.00
C TYR A 205 -13.02 22.30 -43.70
N ALA A 206 -13.84 21.30 -43.37
CA ALA A 206 -13.60 20.42 -42.23
C ALA A 206 -12.33 19.59 -42.42
N LEU A 207 -12.17 18.97 -43.59
CA LEU A 207 -11.02 18.13 -43.91
C LEU A 207 -9.72 18.93 -43.92
N ASP A 208 -9.73 20.15 -44.46
CA ASP A 208 -8.59 21.06 -44.45
C ASP A 208 -8.19 21.48 -43.05
N PHE A 209 -9.15 21.68 -42.15
CA PHE A 209 -8.86 21.93 -40.72
C PHE A 209 -8.20 20.71 -40.06
N ILE A 210 -8.73 19.51 -40.28
CA ILE A 210 -8.19 18.25 -39.72
C ILE A 210 -6.75 18.02 -40.22
N ASN A 211 -6.52 18.22 -41.52
CA ASN A 211 -5.18 18.10 -42.12
C ASN A 211 -4.22 19.17 -41.59
N ALA A 212 -4.67 20.42 -41.47
CA ALA A 212 -3.85 21.50 -40.91
C ALA A 212 -3.49 21.25 -39.44
N THR A 213 -4.43 20.69 -38.66
CA THR A 213 -4.19 20.25 -37.28
C THR A 213 -3.03 19.27 -37.22
N LYS A 214 -3.10 18.18 -37.99
CA LYS A 214 -2.03 17.19 -38.08
C LYS A 214 -0.69 17.83 -38.46
N TRP A 215 -0.69 18.70 -39.46
CA TRP A 215 0.51 19.40 -39.89
C TRP A 215 1.11 20.28 -38.78
N ILE A 216 0.28 21.04 -38.06
CA ILE A 216 0.72 21.88 -36.94
C ILE A 216 1.38 21.02 -35.86
N LYS A 217 0.77 19.90 -35.49
CA LYS A 217 1.32 19.00 -34.46
C LYS A 217 2.67 18.37 -34.88
N GLU A 218 2.83 18.06 -36.16
CA GLU A 218 4.06 17.48 -36.70
C GLU A 218 5.19 18.51 -36.87
N ASN A 219 4.86 19.78 -37.16
CA ASN A 219 5.84 20.76 -37.63
C ASN A 219 6.10 21.92 -36.65
N LEU A 220 5.19 22.19 -35.71
CA LEU A 220 5.27 23.29 -34.74
C LEU A 220 5.38 22.71 -33.31
N PRO A 221 6.60 22.46 -32.81
CA PRO A 221 6.80 21.79 -31.52
C PRO A 221 6.10 22.50 -30.36
N TYR A 222 5.50 21.72 -29.46
CA TYR A 222 4.79 22.17 -28.25
C TYR A 222 3.50 22.97 -28.48
N ALA A 223 3.28 23.54 -29.67
CA ALA A 223 2.08 24.28 -30.00
C ALA A 223 0.82 23.42 -29.88
N LYS A 224 -0.28 24.08 -29.54
CA LYS A 224 -1.61 23.50 -29.37
C LYS A 224 -2.54 23.90 -30.50
N VAL A 225 -3.63 23.17 -30.68
CA VAL A 225 -4.66 23.49 -31.69
C VAL A 225 -6.04 23.55 -31.02
N SER A 226 -6.79 24.61 -31.36
CA SER A 226 -8.17 24.88 -30.93
C SER A 226 -9.04 25.30 -32.11
N GLY A 227 -10.35 25.40 -31.87
CA GLY A 227 -11.29 26.01 -32.81
C GLY A 227 -12.72 26.07 -32.26
N GLY A 228 -13.49 27.02 -32.80
CA GLY A 228 -14.93 27.15 -32.55
C GLY A 228 -15.75 26.06 -33.23
N VAL A 229 -16.07 24.97 -32.52
CA VAL A 229 -16.75 23.79 -33.09
C VAL A 229 -18.13 24.16 -33.59
N SER A 230 -18.84 25.06 -32.91
CA SER A 230 -20.16 25.55 -33.31
C SER A 230 -20.23 26.13 -34.74
N ASN A 231 -19.10 26.56 -35.33
CA ASN A 231 -19.05 27.10 -36.68
C ASN A 231 -19.21 26.03 -37.77
N ILE A 232 -18.86 24.76 -37.49
CA ILE A 232 -18.91 23.70 -38.51
C ILE A 232 -20.35 23.43 -38.97
N SER A 233 -21.30 23.49 -38.04
CA SER A 233 -22.69 23.08 -38.22
C SER A 233 -23.64 24.27 -38.49
N PHE A 234 -23.11 25.43 -38.89
CA PHE A 234 -23.89 26.68 -38.95
C PHE A 234 -25.06 26.61 -39.94
N SER A 235 -24.92 25.81 -41.00
CA SER A 235 -25.97 25.51 -42.00
C SER A 235 -27.22 24.87 -41.38
N PHE A 236 -27.11 24.24 -40.22
CA PHE A 236 -28.18 23.50 -39.54
C PHE A 236 -28.75 24.23 -38.32
N ARG A 237 -28.62 25.57 -38.24
CA ARG A 237 -29.19 26.37 -37.14
C ARG A 237 -30.69 26.09 -36.97
N GLY A 238 -31.07 25.72 -35.74
CA GLY A 238 -32.45 25.32 -35.40
C GLY A 238 -32.71 23.81 -35.46
N ASN A 239 -31.74 23.01 -35.91
CA ASN A 239 -31.80 21.55 -35.92
C ASN A 239 -30.72 20.98 -34.98
N ASN A 240 -31.00 21.00 -33.67
CA ASN A 240 -30.02 20.59 -32.67
C ASN A 240 -29.52 19.14 -32.85
N PRO A 241 -30.36 18.12 -33.10
CA PRO A 241 -29.87 16.75 -33.26
C PRO A 241 -28.78 16.60 -34.33
N VAL A 242 -28.96 17.24 -35.50
CA VAL A 242 -27.93 17.20 -36.56
C VAL A 242 -26.68 17.98 -36.16
N ARG A 243 -26.84 19.11 -35.47
CA ARG A 243 -25.70 19.91 -35.00
C ARG A 243 -24.86 19.17 -33.97
N GLU A 244 -25.51 18.53 -33.00
CA GLU A 244 -24.86 17.78 -31.92
C GLU A 244 -24.09 16.59 -32.52
N ALA A 245 -24.71 15.83 -33.43
CA ALA A 245 -24.04 14.78 -34.19
C ALA A 245 -22.82 15.28 -34.99
N MET A 246 -22.94 16.44 -35.66
CA MET A 246 -21.80 17.05 -36.38
C MET A 246 -20.67 17.48 -35.44
N HIS A 247 -20.99 18.04 -34.27
CA HIS A 247 -19.99 18.48 -33.29
C HIS A 247 -19.20 17.29 -32.75
N SER A 248 -19.91 16.24 -32.32
CA SER A 248 -19.31 15.03 -31.77
C SER A 248 -18.48 14.27 -32.80
N ALA A 249 -18.97 14.12 -34.04
CA ALA A 249 -18.21 13.48 -35.11
C ALA A 249 -16.99 14.30 -35.54
N PHE A 250 -17.11 15.62 -35.62
CA PHE A 250 -15.97 16.49 -35.95
C PHE A 250 -14.89 16.40 -34.88
N LEU A 251 -15.26 16.48 -33.59
CA LEU A 251 -14.32 16.36 -32.48
C LEU A 251 -13.64 14.99 -32.46
N TYR A 252 -14.35 13.90 -32.72
CA TYR A 252 -13.75 12.57 -32.84
C TYR A 252 -12.63 12.53 -33.87
N HIS A 253 -12.85 13.04 -35.09
CA HIS A 253 -11.82 13.03 -36.13
C HIS A 253 -10.70 14.06 -35.89
N ALA A 254 -11.04 15.26 -35.40
CA ALA A 254 -10.06 16.31 -35.16
C ALA A 254 -9.12 15.98 -33.99
N THR A 255 -9.62 15.35 -32.93
CA THR A 255 -8.78 14.88 -31.80
C THR A 255 -7.83 13.76 -32.22
N GLN A 256 -8.27 12.82 -33.07
CA GLN A 256 -7.39 11.81 -33.67
C GLN A 256 -6.28 12.43 -34.54
N ALA A 257 -6.55 13.57 -35.18
CA ALA A 257 -5.54 14.35 -35.90
C ALA A 257 -4.64 15.21 -34.98
N GLY A 258 -4.93 15.25 -33.68
CA GLY A 258 -4.11 15.91 -32.67
C GLY A 258 -4.62 17.27 -32.19
N MET A 259 -5.90 17.60 -32.39
CA MET A 259 -6.55 18.78 -31.81
C MET A 259 -6.55 18.67 -30.27
N ASP A 260 -6.03 19.68 -29.57
CA ASP A 260 -5.82 19.62 -28.12
C ASP A 260 -7.04 20.12 -27.33
N MET A 261 -7.82 21.04 -27.89
CA MET A 261 -8.94 21.68 -27.21
C MET A 261 -10.00 22.20 -28.18
N GLY A 262 -11.21 22.48 -27.72
CA GLY A 262 -12.27 23.04 -28.57
C GLY A 262 -13.27 23.89 -27.82
N ILE A 263 -13.74 24.95 -28.49
CA ILE A 263 -14.76 25.85 -27.98
C ILE A 263 -16.13 25.27 -28.36
N VAL A 264 -16.86 24.82 -27.34
CA VAL A 264 -18.05 23.97 -27.45
C VAL A 264 -19.12 24.41 -26.46
N ASN A 265 -20.36 24.01 -26.73
CA ASN A 265 -21.40 23.97 -25.70
C ASN A 265 -21.30 22.64 -24.95
N ALA A 266 -20.61 22.62 -23.81
CA ALA A 266 -20.32 21.40 -23.05
C ALA A 266 -21.57 20.55 -22.73
N GLY A 267 -22.72 21.17 -22.51
CA GLY A 267 -23.97 20.45 -22.22
C GLY A 267 -24.77 19.95 -23.44
N MET A 268 -24.25 20.09 -24.66
CA MET A 268 -24.90 19.65 -25.92
C MET A 268 -24.00 18.72 -26.75
N LEU A 269 -23.00 18.07 -26.16
CA LEU A 269 -22.21 17.07 -26.87
C LEU A 269 -22.85 15.69 -26.72
N GLU A 270 -23.32 15.12 -27.83
CA GLU A 270 -23.84 13.75 -27.89
C GLU A 270 -22.68 12.74 -27.86
N VAL A 271 -22.88 11.56 -27.27
CA VAL A 271 -21.85 10.52 -27.28
C VAL A 271 -21.71 9.98 -28.71
N TYR A 272 -20.50 9.96 -29.26
CA TYR A 272 -20.23 9.58 -30.67
C TYR A 272 -20.88 8.24 -31.07
N ASP A 273 -20.80 7.24 -30.20
CA ASP A 273 -21.35 5.90 -30.45
C ASP A 273 -22.88 5.83 -30.32
N GLU A 274 -23.51 6.83 -29.71
CA GLU A 274 -24.97 6.93 -29.57
C GLU A 274 -25.63 7.63 -30.77
N ILE A 275 -24.84 8.31 -31.61
CA ILE A 275 -25.34 8.95 -32.83
C ILE A 275 -25.95 7.86 -33.73
N PRO A 276 -27.21 8.00 -34.19
CA PRO A 276 -27.85 7.01 -35.05
C PRO A 276 -26.96 6.64 -36.25
N PRO A 277 -26.69 5.35 -36.53
CA PRO A 277 -25.65 4.95 -37.49
C PRO A 277 -25.82 5.54 -38.91
N HIS A 278 -27.07 5.76 -39.34
CA HIS A 278 -27.37 6.38 -40.63
C HIS A 278 -27.09 7.90 -40.64
N LEU A 279 -27.35 8.59 -39.52
CA LEU A 279 -27.03 10.01 -39.35
C LEU A 279 -25.52 10.21 -39.21
N LEU A 280 -24.85 9.36 -38.41
CA LEU A 280 -23.40 9.39 -38.25
C LEU A 280 -22.69 9.26 -39.60
N LYS A 281 -23.09 8.27 -40.42
CA LYS A 281 -22.52 8.08 -41.75
C LYS A 281 -22.69 9.32 -42.64
N ALA A 282 -23.88 9.90 -42.68
CA ALA A 282 -24.14 11.10 -43.49
C ALA A 282 -23.33 12.32 -43.02
N VAL A 283 -23.18 12.48 -41.70
CA VAL A 283 -22.34 13.51 -41.09
C VAL A 283 -20.87 13.30 -41.43
N GLU A 284 -20.33 12.08 -41.29
CA GLU A 284 -18.94 11.78 -41.64
C GLU A 284 -18.65 11.99 -43.12
N ASP A 285 -19.57 11.61 -44.01
CA ASP A 285 -19.42 11.79 -45.45
C ASP A 285 -19.23 13.28 -45.80
N VAL A 286 -19.96 14.17 -45.10
CA VAL A 286 -19.81 15.63 -45.22
C VAL A 286 -18.50 16.13 -44.60
N LEU A 287 -18.20 15.76 -43.35
CA LEU A 287 -17.03 16.28 -42.63
C LEU A 287 -15.71 15.86 -43.29
N LEU A 288 -15.67 14.65 -43.85
CA LEU A 288 -14.47 14.09 -44.47
C LEU A 288 -14.50 14.18 -46.00
N ASN A 289 -15.51 14.86 -46.56
CA ASN A 289 -15.68 15.07 -47.99
C ASN A 289 -15.52 13.76 -48.80
N ARG A 290 -16.17 12.68 -48.36
CA ARG A 290 -16.02 11.32 -48.92
C ARG A 290 -16.82 11.09 -50.20
N ASP A 291 -17.86 11.89 -50.42
CA ASP A 291 -18.83 11.71 -51.49
C ASP A 291 -19.32 13.08 -52.00
N PRO A 292 -19.31 13.34 -53.33
CA PRO A 292 -19.81 14.59 -53.92
C PRO A 292 -21.25 14.95 -53.52
N ASP A 293 -22.11 13.94 -53.30
CA ASP A 293 -23.53 14.14 -52.98
C ASP A 293 -23.80 14.16 -51.47
N ALA A 294 -22.76 14.13 -50.62
CA ALA A 294 -22.89 14.05 -49.16
C ALA A 294 -23.69 15.22 -48.57
N THR A 295 -23.45 16.43 -49.07
CA THR A 295 -24.13 17.66 -48.60
C THR A 295 -25.64 17.59 -48.85
N GLU A 296 -26.07 17.19 -50.05
CA GLU A 296 -27.51 17.08 -50.37
C GLU A 296 -28.18 16.01 -49.51
N ARG A 297 -27.54 14.86 -49.33
CA ARG A 297 -28.07 13.78 -48.48
C ARG A 297 -28.24 14.21 -47.03
N LEU A 298 -27.27 14.93 -46.46
CA LEU A 298 -27.37 15.40 -45.08
C LEU A 298 -28.46 16.48 -44.94
N LEU A 299 -28.64 17.35 -45.93
CA LEU A 299 -29.72 18.34 -45.95
C LEU A 299 -31.10 17.67 -46.01
N ASP A 300 -31.28 16.67 -46.86
CA ASP A 300 -32.52 15.89 -46.94
C ASP A 300 -32.81 15.14 -45.63
N LEU A 301 -31.79 14.47 -45.08
CA LEU A 301 -31.90 13.74 -43.82
C LEU A 301 -32.21 14.68 -42.66
N ALA A 302 -31.66 15.90 -42.67
CA ALA A 302 -31.89 16.87 -41.61
C ALA A 302 -33.37 17.26 -41.47
N GLU A 303 -34.17 17.22 -42.53
CA GLU A 303 -35.62 17.48 -42.43
C GLU A 303 -36.35 16.43 -41.56
N GLU A 304 -35.86 15.19 -41.48
CA GLU A 304 -36.43 14.14 -40.64
C GLU A 304 -36.21 14.38 -39.12
N PHE A 305 -35.17 15.16 -38.78
CA PHE A 305 -34.77 15.46 -37.40
C PHE A 305 -35.27 16.83 -36.91
N LYS A 306 -35.98 17.58 -37.76
CA LYS A 306 -36.48 18.92 -37.49
C LYS A 306 -37.62 18.88 -36.46
N GLY A 307 -37.41 19.47 -35.28
CA GLY A 307 -38.44 19.62 -34.24
C GLY A 307 -38.32 18.68 -33.02
N LYS A 308 -37.29 17.82 -32.95
CA LYS A 308 -37.04 16.92 -31.80
C LYS A 308 -36.08 17.51 -30.74
N GLY A 309 -36.07 18.83 -30.54
CA GLY A 309 -35.12 19.51 -29.66
C GLY A 309 -35.68 19.85 -28.28
N GLY A 310 -35.14 19.22 -27.24
CA GLY A 310 -35.09 19.76 -25.87
C GLY A 310 -36.12 19.22 -24.88
N LYS A 311 -35.79 18.13 -24.19
CA LYS A 311 -36.26 17.89 -22.81
C LYS A 311 -35.05 17.92 -21.88
N LYS A 312 -35.19 18.68 -20.79
CA LYS A 312 -34.28 18.68 -19.63
C LYS A 312 -34.01 17.25 -19.17
N MET A 313 -32.79 16.97 -18.69
CA MET A 313 -32.54 15.90 -17.72
C MET A 313 -33.25 16.26 -16.40
N GLU A 314 -34.57 16.14 -16.35
CA GLU A 314 -35.21 15.53 -15.18
C GLU A 314 -34.93 14.02 -15.26
N GLU A 315 -34.96 13.28 -14.14
CA GLU A 315 -34.90 11.81 -14.15
C GLU A 315 -35.74 11.31 -15.34
N ASP A 316 -35.11 10.66 -16.32
CA ASP A 316 -35.83 10.16 -17.49
C ASP A 316 -36.77 9.03 -17.04
N LEU A 317 -38.00 9.41 -16.70
CA LEU A 317 -39.07 8.51 -16.29
C LEU A 317 -39.79 7.91 -17.50
N SER A 318 -39.27 8.02 -18.73
CA SER A 318 -39.92 7.45 -19.92
C SER A 318 -40.16 5.94 -19.79
N TRP A 319 -39.26 5.21 -19.15
CA TRP A 319 -39.42 3.79 -18.85
C TRP A 319 -40.61 3.49 -17.91
N ARG A 320 -41.15 4.48 -17.19
CA ARG A 320 -42.36 4.31 -16.37
C ARG A 320 -43.63 4.14 -17.20
N GLU A 321 -43.62 4.53 -18.47
CA GLU A 321 -44.76 4.38 -19.38
C GLU A 321 -44.88 2.96 -19.97
N ASP A 322 -43.86 2.11 -19.77
CA ASP A 322 -43.84 0.73 -20.24
C ASP A 322 -44.67 -0.23 -19.36
N THR A 323 -44.85 -1.47 -19.85
CA THR A 323 -45.51 -2.56 -19.12
C THR A 323 -44.79 -2.90 -17.81
N VAL A 324 -45.50 -3.35 -16.76
CA VAL A 324 -44.91 -3.69 -15.45
C VAL A 324 -43.74 -4.67 -15.54
N GLU A 325 -43.78 -5.63 -16.48
CA GLU A 325 -42.67 -6.56 -16.74
C GLU A 325 -41.41 -5.82 -17.21
N LYS A 326 -41.56 -4.93 -18.19
CA LYS A 326 -40.46 -4.10 -18.71
C LYS A 326 -39.96 -3.09 -17.69
N ARG A 327 -40.82 -2.60 -16.80
CA ARG A 327 -40.42 -1.73 -15.68
C ARG A 327 -39.60 -2.48 -14.64
N LEU A 328 -40.02 -3.67 -14.25
CA LEU A 328 -39.24 -4.53 -13.33
C LEU A 328 -37.91 -4.98 -13.96
N GLU A 329 -37.91 -5.36 -15.24
CA GLU A 329 -36.70 -5.67 -16.02
C GLU A 329 -35.73 -4.48 -16.03
N TYR A 330 -36.23 -3.27 -16.34
CA TYR A 330 -35.43 -2.04 -16.34
C TYR A 330 -34.92 -1.69 -14.94
N ALA A 331 -35.77 -1.78 -13.91
CA ALA A 331 -35.41 -1.52 -12.52
C ALA A 331 -34.32 -2.48 -12.03
N LEU A 332 -34.40 -3.77 -12.37
CA LEU A 332 -33.37 -4.77 -12.09
C LEU A 332 -32.08 -4.46 -12.84
N LEU A 333 -32.14 -4.20 -14.15
CA LEU A 333 -30.96 -3.88 -14.97
C LEU A 333 -30.23 -2.63 -14.51
N LYS A 334 -30.97 -1.59 -14.09
CA LYS A 334 -30.40 -0.31 -13.64
C LYS A 334 -30.17 -0.23 -12.14
N GLY A 335 -30.65 -1.20 -11.36
CA GLY A 335 -30.51 -1.22 -9.89
C GLY A 335 -31.36 -0.17 -9.17
N ILE A 336 -32.50 0.21 -9.75
CA ILE A 336 -33.40 1.26 -9.23
C ILE A 336 -34.41 0.64 -8.26
N ASP A 337 -34.35 1.01 -6.99
CA ASP A 337 -35.21 0.44 -5.93
C ASP A 337 -36.39 1.35 -5.53
N LYS A 338 -36.44 2.59 -6.05
CA LYS A 338 -37.40 3.64 -5.69
C LYS A 338 -38.86 3.26 -5.93
N PHE A 339 -39.14 2.62 -7.07
CA PHE A 339 -40.50 2.25 -7.50
C PHE A 339 -40.79 0.75 -7.40
N VAL A 340 -39.81 -0.04 -6.95
CA VAL A 340 -39.87 -1.50 -7.09
C VAL A 340 -41.05 -2.11 -6.32
N THR A 341 -41.39 -1.56 -5.15
CA THR A 341 -42.53 -2.04 -4.34
C THR A 341 -43.85 -1.84 -5.08
N GLU A 342 -44.06 -0.67 -5.68
CA GLU A 342 -45.27 -0.36 -6.45
C GLU A 342 -45.39 -1.24 -7.71
N ASP A 343 -44.27 -1.43 -8.44
CA ASP A 343 -44.26 -2.30 -9.61
C ASP A 343 -44.46 -3.78 -9.25
N THR A 344 -43.91 -4.22 -8.12
CA THR A 344 -44.09 -5.59 -7.63
C THR A 344 -45.55 -5.85 -7.22
N GLU A 345 -46.21 -4.87 -6.62
CA GLU A 345 -47.65 -4.92 -6.30
C GLU A 345 -48.52 -5.00 -7.56
N GLU A 346 -48.24 -4.18 -8.57
CA GLU A 346 -48.96 -4.22 -9.85
C GLU A 346 -48.73 -5.57 -10.57
N ALA A 347 -47.50 -6.08 -10.56
CA ALA A 347 -47.20 -7.40 -11.10
C ALA A 347 -47.94 -8.50 -10.33
N LEU A 348 -47.99 -8.43 -9.00
CA LEU A 348 -48.75 -9.38 -8.18
C LEU A 348 -50.25 -9.35 -8.51
N ALA A 349 -50.84 -8.17 -8.69
CA ALA A 349 -52.23 -8.04 -9.11
C ALA A 349 -52.51 -8.65 -10.50
N LYS A 350 -51.53 -8.53 -11.42
CA LYS A 350 -51.63 -9.07 -12.79
C LYS A 350 -51.43 -10.58 -12.85
N TYR A 351 -50.40 -11.10 -12.20
CA TYR A 351 -50.02 -12.51 -12.25
C TYR A 351 -50.74 -13.37 -11.20
N GLN A 352 -51.42 -12.73 -10.23
CA GLN A 352 -52.24 -13.32 -9.15
C GLN A 352 -51.48 -14.22 -8.16
N LYS A 353 -50.31 -14.73 -8.54
CA LYS A 353 -49.48 -15.63 -7.76
C LYS A 353 -48.10 -15.02 -7.49
N PRO A 354 -47.73 -14.79 -6.23
CA PRO A 354 -46.41 -14.30 -5.83
C PRO A 354 -45.24 -15.04 -6.48
N LEU A 355 -45.29 -16.38 -6.52
CA LEU A 355 -44.22 -17.17 -7.11
C LEU A 355 -44.06 -16.90 -8.63
N THR A 356 -45.17 -16.67 -9.35
CA THR A 356 -45.13 -16.38 -10.79
C THR A 356 -44.59 -14.98 -11.10
N VAL A 357 -44.66 -14.03 -10.16
CA VAL A 357 -43.96 -12.74 -10.29
C VAL A 357 -42.45 -12.93 -10.18
N ILE A 358 -42.02 -13.83 -9.28
CA ILE A 358 -40.61 -14.20 -9.12
C ILE A 358 -40.13 -14.95 -10.36
N GLU A 359 -40.74 -16.08 -10.69
CA GLU A 359 -40.34 -16.95 -11.82
C GLU A 359 -40.52 -16.30 -13.19
N GLY A 360 -41.39 -15.29 -13.31
CA GLY A 360 -41.61 -14.52 -14.53
C GLY A 360 -40.74 -13.26 -14.57
N PRO A 361 -41.33 -12.05 -14.43
CA PRO A 361 -40.63 -10.80 -14.73
C PRO A 361 -39.34 -10.56 -13.92
N LEU A 362 -39.27 -11.03 -12.67
CA LEU A 362 -38.07 -10.85 -11.84
C LEU A 362 -36.93 -11.78 -12.27
N MET A 363 -37.21 -13.08 -12.46
CA MET A 363 -36.21 -14.04 -12.93
C MET A 363 -35.81 -13.81 -14.39
N ASP A 364 -36.73 -13.36 -15.25
CA ASP A 364 -36.41 -12.93 -16.62
C ASP A 364 -35.43 -11.76 -16.60
N GLY A 365 -35.69 -10.73 -15.76
CA GLY A 365 -34.77 -9.62 -15.54
C GLY A 365 -33.42 -10.07 -14.99
N MET A 366 -33.41 -10.99 -14.02
CA MET A 366 -32.17 -11.53 -13.43
C MET A 366 -31.40 -12.45 -14.38
N SER A 367 -32.07 -13.18 -15.27
CA SER A 367 -31.43 -13.96 -16.33
C SER A 367 -30.69 -13.05 -17.29
N ILE A 368 -31.28 -11.91 -17.67
CA ILE A 368 -30.62 -10.91 -18.51
C ILE A 368 -29.41 -10.31 -17.79
N VAL A 369 -29.53 -9.99 -16.49
CA VAL A 369 -28.40 -9.55 -15.66
C VAL A 369 -27.29 -10.59 -15.64
N GLY A 370 -27.63 -11.88 -15.47
CA GLY A 370 -26.70 -13.00 -15.52
C GLY A 370 -25.99 -13.15 -16.87
N ASP A 371 -26.74 -13.06 -17.97
CA ASP A 371 -26.21 -13.13 -19.34
C ASP A 371 -25.27 -11.96 -19.64
N LEU A 372 -25.65 -10.74 -19.25
CA LEU A 372 -24.81 -9.56 -19.42
C LEU A 372 -23.55 -9.62 -18.56
N PHE A 373 -23.64 -10.12 -17.33
CA PHE A 373 -22.49 -10.33 -16.46
C PHE A 373 -21.55 -11.40 -17.03
N GLY A 374 -22.09 -12.54 -17.48
CA GLY A 374 -21.33 -13.62 -18.12
C GLY A 374 -20.68 -13.20 -19.44
N ALA A 375 -21.33 -12.33 -20.22
CA ALA A 375 -20.79 -11.73 -21.43
C ALA A 375 -19.81 -10.57 -21.15
N GLY A 376 -19.64 -10.19 -19.88
CA GLY A 376 -18.78 -9.10 -19.46
C GLY A 376 -19.30 -7.70 -19.78
N LYS A 377 -20.57 -7.55 -20.15
CA LYS A 377 -21.26 -6.27 -20.42
C LYS A 377 -21.85 -5.63 -19.16
N MET A 378 -21.96 -6.39 -18.08
CA MET A 378 -22.35 -5.92 -16.76
C MET A 378 -21.27 -6.32 -15.75
N PHE A 379 -21.12 -5.56 -14.68
CA PHE A 379 -20.08 -5.72 -13.67
C PHE A 379 -20.67 -6.00 -12.29
N LEU A 380 -19.88 -6.55 -11.38
CA LEU A 380 -20.38 -7.00 -10.08
C LEU A 380 -21.09 -5.90 -9.28
N PRO A 381 -20.63 -4.62 -9.23
CA PRO A 381 -21.37 -3.56 -8.55
C PRO A 381 -22.81 -3.41 -9.04
N GLN A 382 -23.02 -3.51 -10.35
CA GLN A 382 -24.34 -3.42 -10.96
C GLN A 382 -25.18 -4.65 -10.61
N VAL A 383 -24.58 -5.85 -10.64
CA VAL A 383 -25.27 -7.10 -10.25
C VAL A 383 -25.73 -7.06 -8.79
N VAL A 384 -24.93 -6.52 -7.88
CA VAL A 384 -25.31 -6.39 -6.46
C VAL A 384 -26.43 -5.35 -6.30
N LYS A 385 -26.44 -4.27 -7.10
CA LYS A 385 -27.57 -3.33 -7.12
C LYS A 385 -28.84 -3.97 -7.67
N SER A 386 -28.76 -4.79 -8.72
CA SER A 386 -29.89 -5.62 -9.20
C SER A 386 -30.39 -6.56 -8.11
N ALA A 387 -29.48 -7.18 -7.36
CA ALA A 387 -29.81 -8.04 -6.22
C ALA A 387 -30.61 -7.32 -5.13
N ARG A 388 -30.28 -6.04 -4.86
CA ARG A 388 -31.04 -5.21 -3.91
C ARG A 388 -32.47 -5.00 -4.37
N VAL A 389 -32.67 -4.68 -5.66
CA VAL A 389 -34.01 -4.54 -6.26
C VAL A 389 -34.78 -5.86 -6.16
N MET A 390 -34.14 -6.99 -6.50
CA MET A 390 -34.69 -8.33 -6.38
C MET A 390 -35.11 -8.66 -4.93
N LYS A 391 -34.22 -8.48 -3.96
CA LYS A 391 -34.50 -8.74 -2.53
C LYS A 391 -35.65 -7.88 -2.02
N LYS A 392 -35.72 -6.61 -2.41
CA LYS A 392 -36.80 -5.69 -2.00
C LYS A 392 -38.15 -6.11 -2.57
N SER A 393 -38.18 -6.58 -3.81
CA SER A 393 -39.38 -7.20 -4.41
C SER A 393 -39.78 -8.50 -3.71
N VAL A 394 -38.83 -9.40 -3.46
CA VAL A 394 -39.09 -10.67 -2.78
C VAL A 394 -39.58 -10.43 -1.34
N ALA A 395 -38.96 -9.51 -0.60
CA ALA A 395 -39.38 -9.13 0.75
C ALA A 395 -40.82 -8.56 0.78
N TYR A 396 -41.24 -7.86 -0.28
CA TYR A 396 -42.63 -7.44 -0.41
C TYR A 396 -43.58 -8.61 -0.70
N LEU A 397 -43.15 -9.58 -1.52
CA LEU A 397 -43.93 -10.77 -1.87
C LEU A 397 -43.97 -11.79 -0.74
N GLU A 398 -43.01 -11.78 0.19
CA GLU A 398 -42.80 -12.77 1.24
C GLU A 398 -44.06 -13.06 2.06
N PRO A 399 -44.85 -12.08 2.57
CA PRO A 399 -46.08 -12.34 3.30
C PRO A 399 -47.16 -13.03 2.45
N PHE A 400 -47.19 -12.74 1.15
CA PHE A 400 -48.14 -13.35 0.21
C PHE A 400 -47.68 -14.74 -0.23
N MET A 401 -46.37 -14.93 -0.36
CA MET A 401 -45.75 -16.22 -0.61
C MET A 401 -45.95 -17.14 0.57
N GLU A 402 -45.82 -16.69 1.82
CA GLU A 402 -46.12 -17.52 2.99
C GLU A 402 -47.58 -17.98 2.96
N ALA A 403 -48.52 -17.08 2.66
CA ALA A 403 -49.94 -17.41 2.53
C ALA A 403 -50.24 -18.36 1.35
N GLU A 404 -49.61 -18.17 0.18
CA GLU A 404 -49.79 -19.06 -0.99
C GLU A 404 -49.06 -20.39 -0.79
N LYS A 405 -47.85 -20.38 -0.21
CA LYS A 405 -47.04 -21.56 0.09
C LYS A 405 -47.75 -22.41 1.12
N GLU A 406 -48.39 -21.83 2.13
CA GLU A 406 -49.25 -22.56 3.07
C GLU A 406 -50.43 -23.22 2.33
N ALA A 407 -51.11 -22.51 1.42
CA ALA A 407 -52.19 -23.07 0.60
C ALA A 407 -51.73 -24.13 -0.43
N GLY A 408 -50.57 -23.94 -1.05
CA GLY A 408 -49.96 -24.81 -2.06
C GLY A 408 -49.28 -26.03 -1.45
N LEU A 409 -48.69 -25.92 -0.25
CA LEU A 409 -48.27 -27.05 0.56
C LEU A 409 -49.48 -27.91 0.90
N ILE A 410 -50.59 -27.32 1.35
CA ILE A 410 -51.81 -28.07 1.66
C ILE A 410 -52.26 -28.92 0.45
N GLU A 411 -52.24 -28.35 -0.76
CA GLU A 411 -52.64 -29.08 -1.97
C GLU A 411 -51.58 -30.09 -2.46
N GLN A 412 -50.29 -29.76 -2.43
CA GLN A 412 -49.23 -30.71 -2.80
C GLN A 412 -49.11 -31.87 -1.80
N VAL A 413 -49.32 -31.60 -0.52
CA VAL A 413 -49.40 -32.63 0.52
C VAL A 413 -50.58 -33.55 0.26
N ARG A 414 -51.73 -32.98 -0.12
CA ARG A 414 -52.88 -33.80 -0.54
C ARG A 414 -52.53 -34.70 -1.72
N LEU A 415 -51.90 -34.15 -2.77
CA LEU A 415 -51.50 -34.89 -3.97
C LEU A 415 -50.44 -35.97 -3.68
N ILE A 416 -49.44 -35.67 -2.86
CA ILE A 416 -48.39 -36.63 -2.47
C ILE A 416 -48.95 -37.74 -1.59
N GLN A 417 -49.91 -37.43 -0.71
CA GLN A 417 -50.62 -38.44 0.08
C GLN A 417 -51.59 -39.28 -0.77
N GLU A 418 -52.11 -38.74 -1.88
CA GLU A 418 -52.87 -39.51 -2.88
C GLU A 418 -51.95 -40.42 -3.72
N GLU A 419 -50.75 -39.96 -4.09
CA GLU A 419 -49.75 -40.71 -4.87
C GLU A 419 -49.03 -41.79 -4.05
N LYS A 420 -48.77 -41.51 -2.77
CA LYS A 420 -48.03 -42.35 -1.82
C LYS A 420 -48.74 -42.36 -0.46
N PRO A 421 -49.85 -43.12 -0.34
CA PRO A 421 -50.69 -43.15 0.85
C PRO A 421 -49.99 -43.70 2.11
N GLU A 422 -48.83 -44.34 1.94
CA GLU A 422 -47.96 -44.81 3.02
C GLU A 422 -47.17 -43.70 3.74
N LEU A 423 -47.05 -42.49 3.16
CA LEU A 423 -46.35 -41.37 3.77
C LEU A 423 -47.24 -40.67 4.81
N THR A 424 -46.67 -40.41 5.99
CA THR A 424 -47.32 -39.57 7.00
C THR A 424 -47.50 -38.14 6.49
N HIS A 425 -48.43 -37.38 7.07
CA HIS A 425 -48.66 -35.99 6.67
C HIS A 425 -47.40 -35.13 6.80
N GLU A 426 -46.58 -35.37 7.83
CA GLU A 426 -45.26 -34.73 7.96
C GLU A 426 -44.29 -35.12 6.83
N GLU A 427 -44.26 -36.38 6.40
CA GLU A 427 -43.38 -36.82 5.32
C GLU A 427 -43.83 -36.30 3.95
N ALA A 428 -45.14 -36.20 3.73
CA ALA A 428 -45.71 -35.59 2.53
C ALA A 428 -45.50 -34.07 2.47
N LEU A 429 -45.61 -33.38 3.63
CA LEU A 429 -45.28 -31.95 3.78
C LEU A 429 -43.84 -31.66 3.40
N ARG A 430 -42.91 -32.47 3.91
CA ARG A 430 -41.48 -32.35 3.57
C ARG A 430 -41.20 -32.63 2.09
N LEU A 431 -41.90 -33.59 1.49
CA LEU A 431 -41.71 -33.92 0.06
C LEU A 431 -42.26 -32.82 -0.87
N ALA A 432 -43.33 -32.13 -0.45
CA ALA A 432 -43.92 -31.00 -1.15
C ALA A 432 -42.99 -29.77 -1.13
N GLU A 433 -42.40 -29.45 0.02
CA GLU A 433 -41.44 -28.34 0.16
C GLU A 433 -40.21 -28.52 -0.72
N LYS A 434 -39.68 -29.75 -0.80
CA LYS A 434 -38.49 -30.06 -1.61
C LYS A 434 -38.71 -29.95 -3.13
N ARG A 435 -39.95 -30.12 -3.61
CA ARG A 435 -40.27 -30.08 -5.06
C ARG A 435 -40.30 -28.66 -5.66
N ASN A 436 -40.24 -27.60 -4.85
CA ASN A 436 -40.54 -26.23 -5.27
C ASN A 436 -39.35 -25.23 -5.19
N SER A 437 -38.09 -25.69 -5.10
CA SER A 437 -36.89 -24.82 -5.04
C SER A 437 -35.87 -25.14 -6.15
N ALA A 438 -35.04 -24.16 -6.54
CA ALA A 438 -33.91 -24.36 -7.46
C ALA A 438 -32.74 -25.14 -6.84
N GLY A 439 -32.76 -25.30 -5.51
CA GLY A 439 -31.74 -25.94 -4.69
C GLY A 439 -31.35 -25.08 -3.50
N LYS A 440 -30.90 -25.72 -2.42
CA LYS A 440 -30.43 -25.07 -1.20
C LYS A 440 -28.93 -25.25 -1.01
N VAL A 441 -28.23 -24.16 -0.74
CA VAL A 441 -26.77 -24.13 -0.56
C VAL A 441 -26.44 -23.63 0.85
N ILE A 442 -25.70 -24.43 1.63
CA ILE A 442 -25.08 -23.90 2.85
C ILE A 442 -23.74 -23.28 2.50
N MET A 443 -23.42 -22.13 3.10
CA MET A 443 -22.11 -21.50 2.93
C MET A 443 -21.50 -21.15 4.27
N ALA A 444 -20.20 -21.43 4.41
CA ALA A 444 -19.48 -21.14 5.64
C ALA A 444 -18.05 -20.69 5.34
N THR A 445 -17.58 -19.66 6.04
CA THR A 445 -16.14 -19.46 6.20
C THR A 445 -15.65 -20.43 7.27
N VAL A 446 -14.66 -21.25 6.90
CA VAL A 446 -14.21 -22.39 7.73
C VAL A 446 -13.67 -21.95 9.09
N LYS A 447 -13.58 -22.91 10.01
CA LYS A 447 -13.13 -22.71 11.38
C LYS A 447 -11.83 -21.90 11.46
N GLY A 448 -11.81 -20.91 12.36
CA GLY A 448 -10.64 -20.07 12.64
C GLY A 448 -10.35 -18.97 11.60
N ASP A 449 -11.11 -18.90 10.51
CA ASP A 449 -11.04 -17.80 9.54
C ASP A 449 -12.23 -16.86 9.68
N VAL A 450 -12.00 -15.55 9.51
CA VAL A 450 -12.94 -14.46 9.81
C VAL A 450 -13.35 -13.66 8.58
N HIS A 451 -12.75 -13.91 7.43
CA HIS A 451 -12.98 -13.10 6.23
C HIS A 451 -14.13 -13.66 5.40
N ASP A 452 -15.07 -12.81 5.01
CA ASP A 452 -16.32 -13.22 4.37
C ASP A 452 -16.74 -12.40 3.15
N ILE A 453 -15.99 -11.35 2.75
CA ILE A 453 -16.37 -10.49 1.61
C ILE A 453 -16.67 -11.33 0.35
N GLY A 454 -15.74 -12.20 -0.05
CA GLY A 454 -15.92 -13.08 -1.20
C GLY A 454 -17.07 -14.07 -1.05
N LYS A 455 -17.28 -14.60 0.16
CA LYS A 455 -18.42 -15.47 0.49
C LYS A 455 -19.74 -14.71 0.31
N ASN A 456 -19.86 -13.52 0.88
CA ASN A 456 -21.09 -12.74 0.82
C ASN A 456 -21.45 -12.39 -0.63
N ILE A 457 -20.45 -12.08 -1.46
CA ILE A 457 -20.64 -11.88 -2.90
C ILE A 457 -21.20 -13.15 -3.57
N VAL A 458 -20.62 -14.33 -3.34
CA VAL A 458 -21.12 -15.60 -3.89
C VAL A 458 -22.55 -15.88 -3.43
N GLY A 459 -22.86 -15.64 -2.15
CA GLY A 459 -24.19 -15.86 -1.59
C GLY A 459 -25.25 -14.98 -2.25
N VAL A 460 -24.92 -13.70 -2.46
CA VAL A 460 -25.80 -12.78 -3.20
C VAL A 460 -26.01 -13.24 -4.64
N VAL A 461 -24.94 -13.63 -5.34
CA VAL A 461 -25.02 -14.08 -6.74
C VAL A 461 -25.83 -15.39 -6.88
N LEU A 462 -25.71 -16.32 -5.94
CA LEU A 462 -26.55 -17.54 -5.92
C LEU A 462 -28.01 -17.23 -5.61
N ALA A 463 -28.28 -16.39 -4.60
CA ALA A 463 -29.66 -15.97 -4.28
C ALA A 463 -30.33 -15.25 -5.46
N CYS A 464 -29.57 -14.44 -6.20
CA CYS A 464 -30.00 -13.80 -7.45
C CYS A 464 -30.45 -14.78 -8.55
N ASN A 465 -30.08 -16.05 -8.46
CA ASN A 465 -30.40 -17.09 -9.45
C ASN A 465 -31.39 -18.13 -8.90
N GLY A 466 -32.14 -17.78 -7.84
CA GLY A 466 -33.22 -18.60 -7.30
C GLY A 466 -32.81 -19.68 -6.30
N PHE A 467 -31.52 -19.74 -5.90
CA PHE A 467 -31.05 -20.66 -4.86
C PHE A 467 -31.38 -20.13 -3.46
N GLU A 468 -31.77 -21.03 -2.55
CA GLU A 468 -31.84 -20.70 -1.12
C GLU A 468 -30.45 -20.79 -0.51
N VAL A 469 -29.92 -19.68 -0.01
CA VAL A 469 -28.55 -19.61 0.56
C VAL A 469 -28.62 -19.48 2.07
N VAL A 470 -28.09 -20.47 2.79
CA VAL A 470 -27.94 -20.45 4.23
C VAL A 470 -26.49 -20.06 4.57
N ASP A 471 -26.29 -18.77 4.87
CA ASP A 471 -24.99 -18.27 5.31
C ASP A 471 -24.78 -18.52 6.80
N MET A 472 -23.79 -19.36 7.12
CA MET A 472 -23.45 -19.74 8.49
C MET A 472 -22.50 -18.77 9.18
N GLY A 473 -22.04 -17.73 8.46
CA GLY A 473 -21.09 -16.75 8.94
C GLY A 473 -19.64 -17.25 8.87
N VAL A 474 -18.85 -16.82 9.86
CA VAL A 474 -17.40 -17.05 9.93
C VAL A 474 -16.99 -17.90 11.12
N MET A 475 -15.77 -18.44 11.08
CA MET A 475 -15.23 -19.35 12.09
C MET A 475 -16.12 -20.57 12.36
N VAL A 476 -16.76 -21.12 11.34
CA VAL A 476 -17.76 -22.17 11.51
C VAL A 476 -17.10 -23.55 11.69
N PRO A 477 -17.33 -24.26 12.81
CA PRO A 477 -16.75 -25.59 13.02
C PRO A 477 -17.28 -26.63 12.02
N CYS A 478 -16.42 -27.57 11.60
CA CYS A 478 -16.77 -28.66 10.68
C CYS A 478 -18.05 -29.41 11.09
N ALA A 479 -18.17 -29.79 12.37
CA ALA A 479 -19.37 -30.47 12.87
C ALA A 479 -20.64 -29.66 12.59
N LYS A 480 -20.64 -28.36 12.92
CA LYS A 480 -21.78 -27.48 12.69
C LYS A 480 -22.13 -27.39 11.21
N ILE A 481 -21.15 -27.28 10.31
CA ILE A 481 -21.39 -27.26 8.85
C ILE A 481 -22.13 -28.52 8.40
N LEU A 482 -21.63 -29.69 8.79
CA LEU A 482 -22.21 -30.98 8.39
C LEU A 482 -23.55 -31.27 9.08
N ASP A 483 -23.73 -30.82 10.32
CA ASP A 483 -24.99 -30.94 11.06
C ASP A 483 -26.06 -30.04 10.43
N THR A 484 -25.74 -28.77 10.18
CA THR A 484 -26.65 -27.82 9.52
C THR A 484 -26.99 -28.25 8.09
N PHE A 485 -26.06 -28.87 7.35
CA PHE A 485 -26.37 -29.45 6.04
C PHE A 485 -27.54 -30.44 6.11
N GLU A 486 -27.53 -31.34 7.09
CA GLU A 486 -28.58 -32.35 7.27
C GLU A 486 -29.86 -31.73 7.85
N GLU A 487 -29.73 -30.87 8.85
CA GLU A 487 -30.85 -30.17 9.49
C GLU A 487 -31.65 -29.33 8.49
N GLN A 488 -30.95 -28.59 7.62
CA GLN A 488 -31.55 -27.74 6.60
C GLN A 488 -31.87 -28.51 5.31
N GLN A 489 -31.52 -29.80 5.25
CA GLN A 489 -31.65 -30.67 4.07
C GLN A 489 -31.10 -30.01 2.80
N ALA A 490 -29.94 -29.37 2.92
CA ALA A 490 -29.34 -28.67 1.81
C ALA A 490 -28.85 -29.63 0.71
N ASP A 491 -28.64 -29.08 -0.48
CA ASP A 491 -28.19 -29.85 -1.64
C ASP A 491 -26.68 -29.71 -1.88
N ILE A 492 -26.08 -28.57 -1.50
CA ILE A 492 -24.65 -28.26 -1.73
C ILE A 492 -24.02 -27.63 -0.48
N ILE A 493 -22.74 -27.95 -0.24
CA ILE A 493 -21.90 -27.32 0.78
C ILE A 493 -20.88 -26.39 0.11
N GLY A 494 -20.85 -25.12 0.49
CA GLY A 494 -19.84 -24.14 0.05
C GLY A 494 -18.89 -23.76 1.19
N LEU A 495 -17.58 -23.89 0.95
CA LEU A 495 -16.54 -23.54 1.92
C LEU A 495 -15.68 -22.37 1.43
N SER A 496 -15.46 -21.40 2.31
CA SER A 496 -14.62 -20.21 2.06
C SER A 496 -13.43 -20.13 3.01
N GLY A 497 -12.28 -19.64 2.52
CA GLY A 497 -11.09 -19.38 3.33
C GLY A 497 -10.13 -18.36 2.69
N LEU A 498 -9.53 -17.51 3.51
CA LEU A 498 -8.55 -16.48 3.14
C LEU A 498 -7.12 -16.86 3.54
N ILE A 499 -6.91 -17.50 4.69
CA ILE A 499 -5.57 -17.83 5.19
C ILE A 499 -5.16 -19.27 4.90
N THR A 500 -3.86 -19.58 5.01
CA THR A 500 -3.34 -20.91 4.68
C THR A 500 -3.85 -22.04 5.58
N PRO A 501 -4.06 -21.85 6.91
CA PRO A 501 -4.67 -22.86 7.78
C PRO A 501 -6.09 -23.27 7.36
N SER A 502 -6.81 -22.40 6.65
CA SER A 502 -8.18 -22.67 6.17
C SER A 502 -8.24 -23.84 5.19
N LEU A 503 -7.15 -24.13 4.47
CA LEU A 503 -7.07 -25.27 3.56
C LEU A 503 -7.12 -26.61 4.31
N ASP A 504 -6.49 -26.70 5.48
CA ASP A 504 -6.54 -27.90 6.33
C ASP A 504 -7.94 -28.13 6.91
N GLU A 505 -8.64 -27.06 7.27
CA GLU A 505 -10.03 -27.15 7.70
C GLU A 505 -10.94 -27.62 6.56
N MET A 506 -10.71 -27.18 5.32
CA MET A 506 -11.43 -27.71 4.15
C MET A 506 -11.15 -29.20 3.91
N ILE A 507 -9.89 -29.65 4.10
CA ILE A 507 -9.54 -31.08 4.07
C ILE A 507 -10.26 -31.84 5.17
N THR A 508 -10.35 -31.26 6.37
CA THR A 508 -11.05 -31.86 7.52
C THR A 508 -12.53 -32.02 7.22
N VAL A 509 -13.18 -30.98 6.67
CA VAL A 509 -14.58 -31.05 6.24
C VAL A 509 -14.78 -32.14 5.18
N ALA A 510 -13.91 -32.24 4.17
CA ALA A 510 -13.98 -33.28 3.15
C ALA A 510 -13.87 -34.70 3.75
N LYS A 511 -12.91 -34.93 4.65
CA LYS A 511 -12.72 -36.22 5.34
C LYS A 511 -13.90 -36.59 6.23
N GLU A 512 -14.42 -35.64 7.00
CA GLU A 512 -15.57 -35.89 7.89
C GLU A 512 -16.87 -36.07 7.10
N ALA A 513 -17.07 -35.33 6.00
CA ALA A 513 -18.19 -35.55 5.09
C ALA A 513 -18.13 -36.95 4.46
N GLU A 514 -16.95 -37.43 4.06
CA GLU A 514 -16.76 -38.80 3.58
C GLU A 514 -17.13 -39.83 4.64
N LYS A 515 -16.65 -39.67 5.88
CA LYS A 515 -16.99 -40.55 7.01
C LYS A 515 -18.49 -40.60 7.31
N ARG A 516 -19.21 -39.49 7.08
CA ARG A 516 -20.67 -39.40 7.22
C ARG A 516 -21.44 -39.93 5.98
N GLY A 517 -20.74 -40.45 4.98
CA GLY A 517 -21.34 -41.04 3.77
C GLY A 517 -21.86 -40.01 2.77
N PHE A 518 -21.45 -38.74 2.87
CA PHE A 518 -21.92 -37.69 1.94
C PHE A 518 -21.38 -37.91 0.53
N GLY A 519 -20.16 -38.44 0.42
CA GLY A 519 -19.54 -38.79 -0.86
C GLY A 519 -20.31 -39.89 -1.59
N GLU A 520 -20.70 -40.95 -0.88
CA GLU A 520 -21.54 -42.03 -1.41
C GLU A 520 -22.93 -41.55 -1.84
N ARG A 521 -23.49 -40.55 -1.13
CA ARG A 521 -24.73 -39.86 -1.50
C ARG A 521 -24.56 -38.89 -2.68
N GLY A 522 -23.33 -38.64 -3.12
CA GLY A 522 -23.01 -37.71 -4.19
C GLY A 522 -23.21 -36.25 -3.80
N VAL A 523 -23.15 -35.88 -2.52
CA VAL A 523 -23.32 -34.48 -2.10
C VAL A 523 -22.18 -33.62 -2.69
N PRO A 524 -22.45 -32.53 -3.42
CA PRO A 524 -21.40 -31.67 -3.92
C PRO A 524 -20.81 -30.74 -2.85
N ILE A 525 -19.48 -30.59 -2.87
CA ILE A 525 -18.74 -29.61 -2.05
C ILE A 525 -18.03 -28.61 -2.96
N LEU A 526 -18.30 -27.32 -2.77
CA LEU A 526 -17.64 -26.21 -3.44
C LEU A 526 -16.53 -25.65 -2.56
N ILE A 527 -15.35 -25.47 -3.14
CA ILE A 527 -14.18 -24.88 -2.49
C ILE A 527 -13.87 -23.52 -3.12
N GLY A 528 -13.74 -22.46 -2.32
CA GLY A 528 -13.38 -21.13 -2.78
C GLY A 528 -12.67 -20.28 -1.72
N GLY A 529 -12.24 -19.08 -2.12
CA GLY A 529 -11.49 -18.13 -1.27
C GLY A 529 -10.03 -17.95 -1.70
N ALA A 530 -9.35 -16.92 -1.19
CA ALA A 530 -8.10 -16.41 -1.79
C ALA A 530 -6.92 -17.39 -1.75
N THR A 531 -6.84 -18.25 -0.74
CA THR A 531 -5.79 -19.28 -0.63
C THR A 531 -6.10 -20.55 -1.42
N THR A 532 -7.32 -20.68 -1.95
CA THR A 532 -7.74 -21.85 -2.71
C THR A 532 -7.32 -21.75 -4.18
N SER A 533 -7.02 -22.90 -4.79
CA SER A 533 -6.77 -22.99 -6.23
C SER A 533 -7.25 -24.33 -6.78
N ALA A 534 -7.51 -24.39 -8.08
CA ALA A 534 -7.91 -25.62 -8.75
C ALA A 534 -6.83 -26.72 -8.60
N ALA A 535 -5.55 -26.33 -8.66
CA ALA A 535 -4.44 -27.25 -8.46
C ALA A 535 -4.40 -27.79 -7.02
N HIS A 536 -4.42 -26.92 -6.01
CA HIS A 536 -4.38 -27.34 -4.61
C HIS A 536 -5.60 -28.20 -4.25
N THR A 537 -6.78 -27.81 -4.72
CA THR A 537 -8.03 -28.56 -4.53
C THR A 537 -7.91 -29.97 -5.11
N ALA A 538 -7.43 -30.11 -6.34
CA ALA A 538 -7.28 -31.40 -7.01
C ALA A 538 -6.25 -32.33 -6.34
N ILE A 539 -5.17 -31.75 -5.81
CA ILE A 539 -4.01 -32.48 -5.28
C ILE A 539 -4.17 -32.83 -3.80
N LYS A 540 -4.69 -31.90 -2.99
CA LYS A 540 -4.67 -32.03 -1.52
C LYS A 540 -6.06 -32.25 -0.91
N ILE A 541 -7.14 -31.77 -1.53
CA ILE A 541 -8.49 -31.83 -0.95
C ILE A 541 -9.33 -32.95 -1.58
N ALA A 542 -9.49 -32.94 -2.90
CA ALA A 542 -10.40 -33.81 -3.65
C ALA A 542 -10.16 -35.31 -3.47
N GLN A 543 -8.93 -35.72 -3.12
CA GLN A 543 -8.59 -37.12 -2.86
C GLN A 543 -9.23 -37.69 -1.59
N HIS A 544 -9.73 -36.83 -0.70
CA HIS A 544 -10.29 -37.22 0.58
C HIS A 544 -11.82 -37.37 0.56
N TYR A 545 -12.46 -37.16 -0.59
CA TYR A 545 -13.91 -37.19 -0.74
C TYR A 545 -14.30 -37.87 -2.06
N SER A 546 -15.19 -38.85 -2.01
CA SER A 546 -15.60 -39.64 -3.17
C SER A 546 -16.68 -38.96 -4.02
N GLY A 547 -17.41 -37.99 -3.43
CA GLY A 547 -18.43 -37.21 -4.12
C GLY A 547 -17.86 -36.05 -4.95
N PRO A 548 -18.73 -35.26 -5.60
CA PRO A 548 -18.30 -34.11 -6.40
C PRO A 548 -17.64 -33.04 -5.52
N LEU A 549 -16.36 -32.75 -5.75
CA LEU A 549 -15.64 -31.65 -5.10
C LEU A 549 -15.08 -30.71 -6.17
N VAL A 550 -15.46 -29.44 -6.13
CA VAL A 550 -15.21 -28.50 -7.23
C VAL A 550 -14.62 -27.20 -6.70
N HIS A 551 -13.50 -26.78 -7.27
CA HIS A 551 -12.97 -25.43 -7.04
C HIS A 551 -13.74 -24.41 -7.86
N VAL A 552 -14.22 -23.36 -7.20
CA VAL A 552 -14.91 -22.23 -7.83
C VAL A 552 -14.02 -21.01 -7.68
N LEU A 553 -13.55 -20.49 -8.81
CA LEU A 553 -12.56 -19.41 -8.84
C LEU A 553 -13.12 -18.08 -8.30
N ASP A 554 -14.34 -17.74 -8.73
CA ASP A 554 -14.97 -16.46 -8.46
C ASP A 554 -16.50 -16.60 -8.46
N ALA A 555 -17.21 -15.54 -8.04
CA ALA A 555 -18.66 -15.56 -7.94
C ALA A 555 -19.38 -15.75 -9.28
N SER A 556 -18.80 -15.31 -10.42
CA SER A 556 -19.41 -15.49 -11.74
C SER A 556 -19.51 -16.95 -12.16
N ARG A 557 -18.59 -17.79 -11.67
CA ARG A 557 -18.57 -19.22 -11.93
C ARG A 557 -19.44 -20.04 -10.98
N SER A 558 -19.87 -19.45 -9.86
CA SER A 558 -20.67 -20.16 -8.84
C SER A 558 -22.01 -20.66 -9.38
N VAL A 559 -22.72 -19.85 -10.17
CA VAL A 559 -24.05 -20.17 -10.70
C VAL A 559 -23.99 -21.30 -11.74
N PRO A 560 -23.20 -21.22 -12.83
CA PRO A 560 -23.13 -22.31 -13.81
C PRO A 560 -22.70 -23.65 -13.20
N VAL A 561 -21.80 -23.62 -12.21
CA VAL A 561 -21.35 -24.84 -11.51
C VAL A 561 -22.48 -25.43 -10.66
N THR A 562 -23.15 -24.61 -9.84
CA THR A 562 -24.23 -25.05 -8.95
C THR A 562 -25.41 -25.60 -9.76
N THR A 563 -25.83 -24.91 -10.82
CA THR A 563 -26.90 -25.36 -11.73
C THR A 563 -26.55 -26.68 -12.41
N SER A 564 -25.30 -26.82 -12.88
CA SER A 564 -24.82 -28.04 -13.54
C SER A 564 -24.77 -29.23 -12.56
N LEU A 565 -24.37 -29.00 -11.32
CA LEU A 565 -24.34 -30.02 -10.27
C LEU A 565 -25.73 -30.49 -9.84
N LEU A 566 -26.77 -29.65 -9.96
CA LEU A 566 -28.15 -30.01 -9.59
C LEU A 566 -29.01 -30.47 -10.79
N SER A 567 -28.54 -30.28 -12.02
CA SER A 567 -29.22 -30.72 -13.24
C SER A 567 -29.25 -32.25 -13.37
N LYS A 568 -30.41 -32.83 -13.69
CA LYS A 568 -30.53 -34.27 -13.99
C LYS A 568 -29.83 -34.69 -15.30
N GLU A 569 -29.69 -33.77 -16.25
CA GLU A 569 -29.15 -34.06 -17.59
C GLU A 569 -27.64 -33.81 -17.67
N HIS A 570 -27.14 -32.75 -17.02
CA HIS A 570 -25.75 -32.28 -17.19
C HIS A 570 -24.80 -32.70 -16.06
N ARG A 571 -25.32 -33.14 -14.92
CA ARG A 571 -24.53 -33.43 -13.71
C ARG A 571 -23.45 -34.48 -13.94
N ASP A 572 -23.80 -35.64 -14.49
CA ASP A 572 -22.84 -36.74 -14.65
C ASP A 572 -21.72 -36.39 -15.62
N GLN A 573 -22.06 -35.69 -16.71
CA GLN A 573 -21.06 -35.19 -17.66
C GLN A 573 -20.12 -34.17 -16.99
N PHE A 574 -20.68 -33.21 -16.26
CA PHE A 574 -19.88 -32.18 -15.57
C PHE A 574 -18.93 -32.79 -14.53
N ILE A 575 -19.40 -33.76 -13.73
CA ILE A 575 -18.57 -34.47 -12.74
C ILE A 575 -17.43 -35.22 -13.44
N ALA A 576 -17.71 -35.91 -14.54
CA ALA A 576 -16.68 -36.62 -15.30
C ALA A 576 -15.61 -35.67 -15.85
N GLU A 577 -16.00 -34.52 -16.41
CA GLU A 577 -15.08 -33.50 -16.89
C GLU A 577 -14.24 -32.89 -15.76
N ASN A 578 -14.85 -32.61 -14.60
CA ASN A 578 -14.15 -32.10 -13.43
C ASN A 578 -13.11 -33.11 -12.90
N ASN A 579 -13.49 -34.38 -12.78
CA ASN A 579 -12.60 -35.44 -12.33
C ASN A 579 -11.43 -35.66 -13.30
N ALA A 580 -11.68 -35.55 -14.61
CA ALA A 580 -10.61 -35.59 -15.60
C ALA A 580 -9.63 -34.40 -15.48
N LYS A 581 -10.14 -33.19 -15.17
CA LYS A 581 -9.29 -32.02 -14.89
C LYS A 581 -8.45 -32.23 -13.63
N HIS A 582 -9.05 -32.77 -12.57
CA HIS A 582 -8.34 -33.12 -11.34
C HIS A 582 -7.22 -34.13 -11.59
N GLU A 583 -7.50 -35.19 -12.34
CA GLU A 583 -6.50 -36.20 -12.67
C GLU A 583 -5.36 -35.63 -13.50
N LYS A 584 -5.67 -34.78 -14.49
CA LYS A 584 -4.66 -34.08 -15.27
C LYS A 584 -3.79 -33.16 -14.40
N ALA A 585 -4.38 -32.42 -13.47
CA ALA A 585 -3.64 -31.54 -12.56
C ALA A 585 -2.70 -32.34 -11.64
N ARG A 586 -3.18 -33.47 -11.09
CA ARG A 586 -2.35 -34.39 -10.29
C ARG A 586 -1.21 -34.99 -11.12
N ALA A 587 -1.50 -35.50 -12.30
CA ALA A 587 -0.49 -36.06 -13.19
C ALA A 587 0.56 -35.02 -13.55
N ALA A 588 0.16 -33.79 -13.89
CA ALA A 588 1.07 -32.69 -14.20
C ALA A 588 1.93 -32.26 -13.01
N PHE A 589 1.39 -32.28 -11.79
CA PHE A 589 2.15 -32.01 -10.57
C PHE A 589 3.21 -33.10 -10.31
N ILE A 590 2.85 -34.37 -10.51
CA ILE A 590 3.76 -35.51 -10.34
C ILE A 590 4.85 -35.51 -11.42
N SER A 591 4.50 -35.21 -12.67
CA SER A 591 5.41 -35.25 -13.83
C SER A 591 6.12 -33.92 -14.12
N GLY A 592 5.83 -32.86 -13.37
CA GLY A 592 6.34 -31.52 -13.61
C GLY A 592 7.86 -31.42 -13.41
N PRO A 593 8.53 -30.44 -14.04
CA PRO A 593 9.95 -30.19 -13.80
C PRO A 593 10.15 -29.79 -12.34
N LYS A 594 10.76 -30.68 -11.56
CA LYS A 594 11.15 -30.37 -10.17
C LYS A 594 12.33 -29.40 -10.19
N LYS A 595 12.23 -28.31 -9.44
CA LYS A 595 13.38 -27.43 -9.23
C LYS A 595 14.45 -28.23 -8.50
N GLU A 596 15.71 -28.02 -8.87
CA GLU A 596 16.81 -28.60 -8.12
C GLU A 596 16.87 -27.93 -6.74
N MET A 597 16.81 -28.74 -5.69
CA MET A 597 16.81 -28.28 -4.29
C MET A 597 18.19 -28.54 -3.68
N VAL A 598 18.58 -27.70 -2.71
CA VAL A 598 19.81 -27.85 -1.92
C VAL A 598 19.47 -28.16 -0.45
N SER A 599 20.40 -28.74 0.30
CA SER A 599 20.20 -28.95 1.74
C SER A 599 20.11 -27.63 2.49
N LEU A 600 19.49 -27.63 3.68
CA LEU A 600 19.45 -26.44 4.53
C LEU A 600 20.86 -25.88 4.81
N GLU A 601 21.84 -26.74 5.10
CA GLU A 601 23.22 -26.32 5.34
C GLU A 601 23.87 -25.65 4.11
N GLU A 602 23.57 -26.13 2.90
CA GLU A 602 24.04 -25.50 1.68
C GLU A 602 23.36 -24.15 1.43
N ALA A 603 22.05 -24.06 1.65
CA ALA A 603 21.30 -22.81 1.58
C ALA A 603 21.82 -21.77 2.58
N GLN A 604 22.09 -22.17 3.83
CA GLN A 604 22.64 -21.31 4.88
C GLN A 604 24.06 -20.82 4.56
N ARG A 605 24.89 -21.64 3.90
CA ARG A 605 26.20 -21.21 3.39
C ARG A 605 26.08 -20.18 2.26
N ASN A 606 25.03 -20.26 1.45
CA ASN A 606 24.72 -19.31 0.39
C ASN A 606 23.76 -18.19 0.84
N LYS A 607 23.81 -17.79 2.12
CA LYS A 607 22.96 -16.71 2.66
C LYS A 607 23.30 -15.33 2.09
N PHE A 608 22.40 -14.37 2.24
CA PHE A 608 22.69 -12.99 1.88
C PHE A 608 23.75 -12.37 2.81
N VAL A 609 24.65 -11.60 2.21
CA VAL A 609 25.62 -10.75 2.89
C VAL A 609 25.59 -9.40 2.17
N PRO A 610 25.52 -8.26 2.89
CA PRO A 610 25.54 -6.94 2.27
C PRO A 610 26.76 -6.77 1.38
N LYS A 611 26.60 -6.08 0.25
CA LYS A 611 27.71 -5.90 -0.72
C LYS A 611 28.93 -5.21 -0.12
N SER A 612 28.71 -4.31 0.83
CA SER A 612 29.76 -3.60 1.56
C SER A 612 30.36 -4.45 2.70
N GLY A 613 29.72 -5.56 3.07
CA GLY A 613 29.99 -6.33 4.27
C GLY A 613 29.32 -5.76 5.53
N TRP A 614 29.09 -6.60 6.53
CA TRP A 614 28.46 -6.20 7.80
C TRP A 614 29.32 -5.28 8.66
N GLU A 615 30.65 -5.36 8.52
CA GLU A 615 31.58 -4.53 9.29
C GLU A 615 31.56 -3.07 8.86
N SER A 616 31.31 -2.79 7.58
CA SER A 616 31.19 -1.41 7.06
C SER A 616 29.77 -0.87 7.13
N TYR A 617 28.79 -1.71 7.47
CA TYR A 617 27.39 -1.30 7.63
C TYR A 617 27.13 -0.87 9.07
N THR A 618 26.68 0.38 9.22
CA THR A 618 26.15 0.93 10.48
C THR A 618 24.63 0.95 10.41
N PRO A 619 23.94 0.10 11.19
CA PRO A 619 22.49 0.12 11.21
C PRO A 619 21.93 1.47 11.69
N PRO A 620 20.83 1.96 11.10
CA PRO A 620 20.18 3.18 11.55
C PRO A 620 19.59 2.98 12.96
N VAL A 621 19.86 3.94 13.85
CA VAL A 621 19.36 3.94 15.22
C VAL A 621 18.00 4.66 15.25
N PRO A 622 16.92 4.00 15.73
CA PRO A 622 15.63 4.66 15.85
C PRO A 622 15.64 5.74 16.94
N GLU A 623 14.79 6.75 16.77
CA GLU A 623 14.57 7.86 17.72
C GLU A 623 14.15 7.35 19.11
N PHE A 624 13.53 6.17 19.19
CA PHE A 624 13.13 5.53 20.43
C PHE A 624 13.21 4.00 20.33
N THR A 625 13.27 3.34 21.49
CA THR A 625 13.07 1.89 21.64
C THR A 625 11.83 1.63 22.50
N GLY A 626 11.24 0.44 22.36
CA GLY A 626 9.95 0.10 22.96
C GLY A 626 8.77 0.44 22.03
N SER A 627 7.55 0.43 22.58
CA SER A 627 6.30 0.57 21.81
C SER A 627 5.66 1.95 21.99
N ARG A 628 4.98 2.45 20.95
CA ARG A 628 4.10 3.64 20.96
C ARG A 628 2.71 3.24 20.47
N THR A 629 1.69 3.53 21.28
CA THR A 629 0.28 3.29 20.94
C THR A 629 -0.35 4.50 20.26
N ILE A 630 -1.10 4.25 19.19
CA ILE A 630 -1.98 5.18 18.49
C ILE A 630 -3.42 4.80 18.86
N LYS A 631 -3.99 5.52 19.83
CA LYS A 631 -5.33 5.22 20.37
C LYS A 631 -6.48 5.61 19.44
N GLU A 632 -6.26 6.62 18.60
CA GLU A 632 -7.24 7.09 17.62
C GLU A 632 -6.51 7.77 16.48
N GLN A 633 -6.53 7.15 15.31
CA GLN A 633 -5.98 7.70 14.08
C GLN A 633 -7.09 8.38 13.27
N SER A 634 -6.80 9.55 12.71
CA SER A 634 -7.74 10.30 11.86
C SER A 634 -8.06 9.49 10.60
N LEU A 635 -9.33 9.12 10.43
CA LEU A 635 -9.84 8.47 9.22
C LEU A 635 -9.67 9.35 7.98
N ARG A 636 -9.71 10.68 8.14
CA ARG A 636 -9.45 11.65 7.06
C ARG A 636 -8.01 11.61 6.58
N GLU A 637 -7.06 11.36 7.48
CA GLU A 637 -5.66 11.18 7.10
C GLU A 637 -5.52 9.84 6.39
N LEU A 638 -6.11 8.76 6.95
CA LEU A 638 -6.07 7.43 6.34
C LEU A 638 -6.70 7.38 4.95
N SER A 639 -7.78 8.13 4.70
CA SER A 639 -8.41 8.17 3.37
C SER A 639 -7.47 8.67 2.27
N THR A 640 -6.47 9.50 2.63
CA THR A 640 -5.44 9.95 1.69
C THR A 640 -4.35 8.92 1.42
N TYR A 641 -4.31 7.82 2.18
CA TYR A 641 -3.34 6.73 2.04
C TYR A 641 -3.90 5.47 1.35
N ILE A 642 -5.17 5.49 0.92
CA ILE A 642 -5.84 4.34 0.33
C ILE A 642 -5.32 4.03 -1.09
N ASP A 643 -4.84 2.81 -1.29
CA ASP A 643 -4.79 2.20 -2.63
C ASP A 643 -6.14 1.56 -2.97
N TRP A 644 -6.81 2.17 -3.95
CA TRP A 644 -8.11 1.72 -4.45
C TRP A 644 -8.03 0.55 -5.43
N THR A 645 -6.84 0.16 -5.91
CA THR A 645 -6.70 -0.96 -6.86
C THR A 645 -7.29 -2.25 -6.32
N PRO A 646 -6.98 -2.70 -5.08
CA PRO A 646 -7.54 -3.95 -4.57
C PRO A 646 -9.01 -3.81 -4.16
N PHE A 647 -9.50 -2.58 -3.91
CA PHE A 647 -10.94 -2.34 -3.74
C PHE A 647 -11.69 -2.71 -5.03
N PHE A 648 -11.24 -2.25 -6.21
CA PHE A 648 -11.86 -2.65 -7.47
C PHE A 648 -11.75 -4.15 -7.75
N HIS A 649 -10.63 -4.79 -7.37
CA HIS A 649 -10.48 -6.23 -7.55
C HIS A 649 -11.46 -7.03 -6.69
N ALA A 650 -11.75 -6.59 -5.46
CA ALA A 650 -12.78 -7.18 -4.62
C ALA A 650 -14.18 -7.10 -5.26
N TRP A 651 -14.40 -6.08 -6.10
CA TRP A 651 -15.61 -5.89 -6.91
C TRP A 651 -15.49 -6.49 -8.34
N GLU A 652 -14.55 -7.40 -8.59
CA GLU A 652 -14.27 -8.05 -9.90
C GLU A 652 -14.02 -7.07 -11.07
N LEU A 653 -13.62 -5.83 -10.76
CA LEU A 653 -13.14 -4.84 -11.71
C LEU A 653 -11.61 -4.91 -11.80
N ARG A 654 -11.12 -5.76 -12.70
CA ARG A 654 -9.67 -5.95 -12.91
C ARG A 654 -9.07 -4.74 -13.63
N GLY A 655 -8.01 -4.20 -13.05
CA GLY A 655 -7.27 -3.04 -13.58
C GLY A 655 -6.30 -2.49 -12.56
N VAL A 656 -5.68 -1.35 -12.85
CA VAL A 656 -4.86 -0.58 -11.90
C VAL A 656 -5.51 0.78 -11.73
N TRP A 657 -5.76 1.18 -10.49
CA TRP A 657 -6.32 2.50 -10.21
C TRP A 657 -5.26 3.59 -10.45
N ASP A 658 -5.65 4.64 -11.15
CA ASP A 658 -4.85 5.85 -11.28
C ASP A 658 -5.45 6.94 -10.39
N SER A 659 -4.74 7.27 -9.31
CA SER A 659 -5.15 8.28 -8.34
C SER A 659 -5.15 9.71 -8.92
N GLU A 660 -4.35 9.97 -9.96
CA GLU A 660 -4.24 11.30 -10.58
C GLU A 660 -5.41 11.56 -11.52
N THR A 661 -5.81 10.57 -12.31
CA THR A 661 -6.93 10.67 -13.24
C THR A 661 -8.27 10.22 -12.63
N GLN A 662 -8.24 9.62 -11.44
CA GLN A 662 -9.39 8.98 -10.77
C GLN A 662 -10.12 7.99 -11.69
N THR A 663 -9.34 7.18 -12.42
CA THR A 663 -9.89 6.19 -13.35
C THR A 663 -9.19 4.84 -13.20
N LEU A 664 -9.94 3.78 -13.47
CA LEU A 664 -9.40 2.42 -13.50
C LEU A 664 -8.81 2.13 -14.88
N LYS A 665 -7.49 1.96 -14.95
CA LYS A 665 -6.81 1.51 -16.18
C LYS A 665 -7.08 0.03 -16.38
N THR A 666 -7.92 -0.29 -17.37
CA THR A 666 -8.29 -1.65 -17.73
C THR A 666 -8.43 -1.81 -19.24
N ARG A 667 -8.35 -3.07 -19.71
CA ARG A 667 -8.55 -3.43 -21.12
C ARG A 667 -10.02 -3.70 -21.46
N LYS A 668 -10.89 -3.77 -20.45
CA LYS A 668 -12.29 -4.14 -20.61
C LYS A 668 -13.12 -2.87 -20.82
N GLU A 669 -13.72 -2.74 -22.00
CA GLU A 669 -14.63 -1.63 -22.34
C GLU A 669 -15.79 -1.54 -21.33
N GLY A 670 -16.20 -0.32 -20.97
CA GLY A 670 -17.27 -0.06 -20.00
C GLY A 670 -16.87 -0.21 -18.52
N ALA A 671 -15.72 -0.82 -18.22
CA ALA A 671 -15.28 -1.00 -16.84
C ALA A 671 -14.73 0.28 -16.18
N PRO A 672 -14.05 1.21 -16.89
CA PRO A 672 -13.65 2.49 -16.33
C PRO A 672 -14.83 3.32 -15.83
N GLU A 673 -15.91 3.40 -16.60
CA GLU A 673 -17.11 4.18 -16.26
C GLU A 673 -17.80 3.63 -15.01
N GLU A 674 -17.92 2.30 -14.91
CA GLU A 674 -18.49 1.64 -13.74
C GLU A 674 -17.57 1.70 -12.52
N ALA A 675 -16.25 1.67 -12.72
CA ALA A 675 -15.29 1.92 -11.65
C ALA A 675 -15.43 3.34 -11.09
N THR A 676 -15.61 4.36 -11.94
CA THR A 676 -15.83 5.73 -11.49
C THR A 676 -17.11 5.87 -10.66
N LYS A 677 -18.22 5.22 -11.07
CA LYS A 677 -19.46 5.22 -10.28
C LYS A 677 -19.27 4.55 -8.91
N LEU A 678 -18.67 3.36 -8.91
CA LEU A 678 -18.39 2.62 -7.68
C LEU A 678 -17.46 3.42 -6.74
N TYR A 679 -16.45 4.10 -7.29
CA TYR A 679 -15.54 4.96 -6.54
C TYR A 679 -16.29 6.12 -5.87
N ASN A 680 -17.14 6.84 -6.61
CA ASN A 680 -17.91 7.96 -6.07
C ASN A 680 -18.82 7.52 -4.93
N GLU A 681 -19.50 6.37 -5.07
CA GLU A 681 -20.35 5.82 -4.01
C GLU A 681 -19.54 5.38 -2.79
N ALA A 682 -18.34 4.82 -3.00
CA ALA A 682 -17.43 4.50 -1.91
C ALA A 682 -16.91 5.75 -1.20
N GLN A 683 -16.64 6.85 -1.94
CA GLN A 683 -16.25 8.14 -1.38
C GLN A 683 -17.38 8.77 -0.56
N GLU A 684 -18.62 8.73 -1.04
CA GLU A 684 -19.79 9.21 -0.30
C GLU A 684 -19.97 8.45 1.02
N LEU A 685 -19.89 7.12 0.99
CA LEU A 685 -20.00 6.30 2.20
C LEU A 685 -18.81 6.50 3.13
N LEU A 686 -17.60 6.67 2.60
CA LEU A 686 -16.42 7.01 3.39
C LEU A 686 -16.59 8.37 4.08
N GLU A 687 -17.15 9.36 3.40
CA GLU A 687 -17.46 10.67 3.99
C GLU A 687 -18.48 10.55 5.12
N GLU A 688 -19.54 9.75 4.93
CA GLU A 688 -20.52 9.43 5.96
C GLU A 688 -19.87 8.77 7.19
N ILE A 689 -19.01 7.76 6.97
CA ILE A 689 -18.27 7.09 8.04
C ILE A 689 -17.39 8.07 8.82
N ILE A 690 -16.70 8.97 8.13
CA ILE A 690 -15.83 9.98 8.75
C ILE A 690 -16.66 11.00 9.54
N ALA A 691 -17.75 11.50 8.96
CA ALA A 691 -18.61 12.49 9.60
C ALA A 691 -19.31 11.94 10.86
N ASN A 692 -19.80 10.70 10.78
CA ASN A 692 -20.51 10.04 11.88
C ASN A 692 -19.57 9.39 12.90
N LYS A 693 -18.25 9.34 12.61
CA LYS A 693 -17.24 8.61 13.40
C LYS A 693 -17.63 7.15 13.62
N SER A 694 -18.19 6.52 12.60
CA SER A 694 -18.67 5.14 12.69
C SER A 694 -17.53 4.14 12.89
N PHE A 695 -16.31 4.48 12.45
CA PHE A 695 -15.12 3.67 12.66
C PHE A 695 -14.14 4.30 13.65
N THR A 696 -13.37 3.44 14.33
CA THR A 696 -12.21 3.84 15.12
C THR A 696 -10.97 3.11 14.61
N ALA A 697 -9.93 3.86 14.26
CA ALA A 697 -8.65 3.31 13.82
C ALA A 697 -7.65 3.30 14.99
N LYS A 698 -7.18 2.11 15.37
CA LYS A 698 -6.20 1.91 16.46
C LYS A 698 -4.96 1.19 15.96
N GLY A 699 -3.81 1.55 16.50
CA GLY A 699 -2.55 0.94 16.10
C GLY A 699 -1.48 1.00 17.16
N ILE A 700 -0.47 0.17 17.02
CA ILE A 700 0.72 0.15 17.88
C ILE A 700 1.93 -0.22 17.04
N TYR A 701 3.06 0.40 17.33
CA TYR A 701 4.33 0.05 16.70
C TYR A 701 5.49 0.26 17.68
N GLY A 702 6.59 -0.44 17.45
CA GLY A 702 7.77 -0.30 18.30
C GLY A 702 9.05 -0.72 17.59
N PHE A 703 10.18 -0.35 18.20
CA PHE A 703 11.52 -0.73 17.76
C PHE A 703 12.28 -1.37 18.91
N PHE A 704 12.98 -2.46 18.60
CA PHE A 704 13.62 -3.30 19.59
C PHE A 704 15.04 -3.63 19.15
N PRO A 705 16.05 -3.52 20.03
CA PRO A 705 17.38 -4.02 19.75
C PRO A 705 17.32 -5.50 19.34
N ALA A 706 17.94 -5.83 18.21
CA ALA A 706 17.87 -7.15 17.62
C ALA A 706 19.19 -7.56 16.96
N HIS A 707 19.40 -8.86 16.84
CA HIS A 707 20.50 -9.40 16.05
C HIS A 707 20.09 -10.71 15.36
N ALA A 708 20.68 -10.99 14.21
CA ALA A 708 20.50 -12.28 13.56
C ALA A 708 21.30 -13.38 14.27
N SER A 709 20.69 -14.54 14.45
CA SER A 709 21.31 -15.78 14.93
C SER A 709 20.86 -16.94 14.05
N GLY A 710 21.73 -17.37 13.13
CA GLY A 710 21.35 -18.36 12.12
C GLY A 710 20.28 -17.80 11.19
N ASP A 711 19.13 -18.47 11.15
CA ASP A 711 17.95 -18.08 10.38
C ASP A 711 16.89 -17.35 11.25
N ASP A 712 17.23 -17.00 12.49
CA ASP A 712 16.34 -16.34 13.44
C ASP A 712 16.80 -14.90 13.78
N ILE A 713 15.88 -14.13 14.34
CA ILE A 713 16.13 -12.77 14.83
C ILE A 713 15.85 -12.75 16.34
N VAL A 714 16.89 -12.47 17.13
CA VAL A 714 16.86 -12.51 18.59
C VAL A 714 16.74 -11.10 19.16
N LEU A 715 15.76 -10.90 20.04
CA LEU A 715 15.54 -9.67 20.80
C LEU A 715 15.92 -9.94 22.27
N PRO A 716 17.18 -9.71 22.66
CA PRO A 716 17.70 -10.15 23.96
C PRO A 716 17.00 -9.49 25.15
N ASP A 717 16.61 -8.22 25.02
CA ASP A 717 15.98 -7.46 26.10
C ASP A 717 14.53 -7.89 26.40
N HIS A 718 13.94 -8.69 25.51
CA HIS A 718 12.55 -9.16 25.59
C HIS A 718 12.42 -10.67 25.71
N ASP A 719 13.54 -11.40 25.81
CA ASP A 719 13.57 -12.87 25.85
C ASP A 719 12.68 -13.49 24.74
N THR A 720 12.80 -12.92 23.54
CA THR A 720 11.93 -13.23 22.40
C THR A 720 12.78 -13.46 21.16
N THR A 721 12.39 -14.46 20.37
CA THR A 721 13.01 -14.77 19.08
C THR A 721 11.92 -14.85 18.03
N PHE A 722 12.14 -14.18 16.90
CA PHE A 722 11.33 -14.36 15.69
C PHE A 722 12.03 -15.37 14.79
N HIS A 723 11.27 -16.38 14.37
CA HIS A 723 11.81 -17.47 13.58
C HIS A 723 11.53 -17.26 12.10
N THR A 724 12.57 -17.32 11.27
CA THR A 724 12.41 -17.12 9.82
C THR A 724 12.78 -18.39 9.04
N LEU A 725 12.27 -18.47 7.82
CA LEU A 725 12.52 -19.57 6.89
C LEU A 725 13.45 -19.12 5.76
N ARG A 726 14.17 -20.07 5.17
CA ARG A 726 15.16 -19.88 4.12
C ARG A 726 14.77 -20.56 2.83
N GLN A 727 15.02 -19.90 1.70
CA GLN A 727 14.85 -20.51 0.38
C GLN A 727 15.80 -21.72 0.21
N GLN A 728 15.30 -22.88 -0.24
CA GLN A 728 16.12 -24.08 -0.51
C GLN A 728 16.22 -24.44 -2.00
N THR A 729 15.72 -23.58 -2.89
CA THR A 729 15.92 -23.76 -4.34
C THR A 729 17.37 -23.47 -4.72
N LYS A 730 17.98 -24.33 -5.54
CA LYS A 730 19.33 -24.07 -6.06
C LYS A 730 19.35 -22.79 -6.87
N LYS A 731 20.21 -21.85 -6.48
CA LYS A 731 20.36 -20.56 -7.14
C LYS A 731 21.43 -20.63 -8.23
N SER A 732 21.27 -19.82 -9.27
CA SER A 732 22.34 -19.56 -10.24
C SER A 732 23.53 -18.86 -9.58
N ASP A 733 24.74 -19.07 -10.09
CA ASP A 733 25.97 -18.45 -9.59
C ASP A 733 25.75 -16.95 -9.28
N ASN A 734 26.08 -16.55 -8.04
CA ASN A 734 25.96 -15.20 -7.45
C ASN A 734 24.62 -14.78 -6.80
N LYS A 735 23.56 -15.60 -6.79
CA LYS A 735 22.33 -15.26 -6.06
C LYS A 735 22.24 -16.00 -4.71
N PRO A 736 21.91 -15.29 -3.60
CA PRO A 736 21.78 -15.94 -2.30
C PRO A 736 20.46 -16.71 -2.16
N ASN A 737 20.45 -17.65 -1.23
CA ASN A 737 19.28 -18.29 -0.67
C ASN A 737 18.79 -17.43 0.50
N LEU A 738 17.74 -16.63 0.28
CA LEU A 738 17.31 -15.59 1.23
C LEU A 738 16.55 -16.15 2.44
N ALA A 739 16.78 -15.54 3.61
CA ALA A 739 15.93 -15.60 4.81
C ALA A 739 15.75 -14.18 5.36
N LEU A 740 14.63 -13.87 6.05
CA LEU A 740 14.39 -12.51 6.57
C LEU A 740 15.42 -12.10 7.63
N ALA A 741 15.93 -13.05 8.40
CA ALA A 741 17.01 -12.82 9.37
C ALA A 741 18.30 -12.29 8.71
N ASP A 742 18.51 -12.53 7.41
CA ASP A 742 19.69 -12.02 6.70
C ASP A 742 19.69 -10.50 6.56
N TYR A 743 18.58 -9.80 6.83
CA TYR A 743 18.51 -8.33 6.80
C TYR A 743 18.76 -7.67 8.14
N VAL A 744 19.14 -8.43 9.17
CA VAL A 744 19.50 -7.91 10.50
C VAL A 744 20.97 -8.23 10.75
N LYS A 745 21.75 -7.26 11.24
CA LYS A 745 23.17 -7.46 11.55
C LYS A 745 23.32 -8.63 12.51
N PRO A 746 24.14 -9.64 12.17
CA PRO A 746 24.42 -10.73 13.09
C PRO A 746 25.18 -10.18 14.28
N LYS A 747 25.01 -10.82 15.45
CA LYS A 747 25.86 -10.51 16.60
C LYS A 747 27.31 -10.69 16.16
N ALA A 748 28.15 -9.67 16.38
CA ALA A 748 29.58 -9.76 16.14
C ALA A 748 30.08 -11.08 16.75
N LYS A 749 30.80 -11.89 15.95
CA LYS A 749 31.35 -13.15 16.46
C LYS A 749 32.09 -12.84 17.75
N PRO A 750 31.90 -13.62 18.84
CA PRO A 750 32.66 -13.41 20.05
C PRO A 750 34.13 -13.40 19.66
N PHE A 751 34.81 -12.32 20.01
CA PHE A 751 36.21 -12.10 19.70
C PHE A 751 37.03 -13.22 20.36
N VAL A 752 37.38 -14.26 19.60
CA VAL A 752 38.25 -15.34 20.07
C VAL A 752 39.69 -14.86 19.95
N GLY A 753 40.28 -14.40 21.06
CA GLY A 753 41.68 -13.95 21.08
C GLY A 753 42.14 -13.26 22.38
N TRP A 754 41.21 -12.63 23.11
CA TRP A 754 41.50 -11.90 24.36
C TRP A 754 41.03 -12.60 25.65
N THR A 755 40.37 -13.76 25.55
CA THR A 755 39.88 -14.50 26.72
C THR A 755 40.84 -15.63 27.12
N SER A 756 41.03 -15.81 28.42
CA SER A 756 42.06 -16.67 29.04
C SER A 756 41.74 -18.17 29.07
N ARG A 757 40.67 -18.64 28.41
CA ARG A 757 40.21 -20.04 28.48
C ARG A 757 40.08 -20.69 27.10
N PRO A 758 40.68 -21.87 26.86
CA PRO A 758 40.26 -22.70 25.75
C PRO A 758 38.78 -23.11 25.96
N PRO A 759 38.00 -23.30 24.87
CA PRO A 759 36.58 -23.64 24.98
C PRO A 759 36.37 -24.95 25.75
N GLU A 760 35.42 -24.97 26.68
CA GLU A 760 35.04 -26.22 27.36
C GLU A 760 34.48 -27.25 26.37
N PRO A 761 34.76 -28.56 26.55
CA PRO A 761 34.25 -29.60 25.65
C PRO A 761 32.71 -29.66 25.70
N ARG A 762 32.07 -29.61 24.53
CA ARG A 762 30.60 -29.58 24.36
C ARG A 762 29.90 -30.94 24.60
N ASP A 763 30.61 -31.97 25.03
CA ASP A 763 30.07 -33.32 25.20
C ASP A 763 30.57 -33.97 26.50
N GLN A 764 29.65 -34.60 27.23
CA GLN A 764 29.90 -35.37 28.45
C GLN A 764 30.82 -36.58 28.18
N SER A 765 30.78 -37.14 26.96
CA SER A 765 31.70 -38.22 26.53
C SER A 765 33.16 -37.76 26.38
N GLN A 766 33.38 -36.47 26.08
CA GLN A 766 34.72 -35.87 26.02
C GLN A 766 35.27 -35.55 27.40
N ARG A 767 34.41 -35.14 28.36
CA ARG A 767 34.78 -34.98 29.78
C ARG A 767 35.22 -36.31 30.40
N ASP A 768 34.52 -37.40 30.12
CA ASP A 768 34.87 -38.73 30.64
C ASP A 768 36.15 -39.32 30.00
N LYS A 769 36.43 -38.96 28.74
CA LYS A 769 37.70 -39.29 28.06
C LYS A 769 38.92 -38.52 28.63
N LEU A 770 38.73 -37.28 29.07
CA LEU A 770 39.77 -36.49 29.73
C LEU A 770 40.07 -36.98 31.15
N LEU A 771 39.08 -37.52 31.85
CA LEU A 771 39.24 -38.08 33.20
C LEU A 771 39.85 -39.50 33.20
N SER A 772 39.80 -40.24 32.09
CA SER A 772 40.24 -41.64 32.01
C SER A 772 41.66 -41.87 31.48
N THR A 773 42.34 -40.85 30.93
CA THR A 773 43.64 -41.03 30.27
C THR A 773 44.87 -40.73 31.12
N GLY A 774 44.73 -40.22 32.35
CA GLY A 774 45.82 -40.22 33.33
C GLY A 774 47.15 -39.57 32.92
N THR A 775 47.17 -38.75 31.87
CA THR A 775 48.36 -38.02 31.41
C THR A 775 48.25 -36.56 31.82
N ALA A 776 48.96 -36.19 32.88
CA ALA A 776 49.26 -34.81 33.20
C ALA A 776 50.14 -34.21 32.09
N SER A 777 49.66 -33.17 31.40
CA SER A 777 50.52 -32.25 30.67
C SER A 777 49.96 -30.82 30.74
N ASN A 778 50.59 -30.01 31.61
CA ASN A 778 50.70 -28.55 31.63
C ASN A 778 49.51 -27.72 31.15
N SER A 779 48.60 -27.40 32.07
CA SER A 779 47.87 -26.12 32.02
C SER A 779 48.75 -25.03 32.67
N PRO A 780 48.81 -23.78 32.16
CA PRO A 780 49.58 -22.73 32.81
C PRO A 780 48.94 -22.40 34.17
N ASP A 781 49.63 -22.74 35.25
CA ASP A 781 49.19 -22.48 36.62
C ASP A 781 49.03 -20.97 36.86
N ILE A 782 47.85 -20.55 37.32
CA ILE A 782 47.63 -19.18 37.79
C ILE A 782 48.43 -18.99 39.09
N VAL A 783 49.52 -18.23 39.03
CA VAL A 783 50.33 -17.92 40.21
C VAL A 783 49.86 -16.60 40.80
N LYS A 784 49.41 -16.62 42.07
CA LYS A 784 49.07 -15.42 42.83
C LYS A 784 50.32 -14.93 43.58
N THR A 785 50.89 -13.80 43.17
CA THR A 785 52.05 -13.20 43.85
C THR A 785 51.59 -12.05 44.76
N LYS A 786 52.12 -12.02 46.00
CA LYS A 786 51.90 -10.89 46.94
C LYS A 786 53.04 -9.90 46.80
N SER A 787 52.75 -8.66 46.43
CA SER A 787 53.66 -7.52 46.53
C SER A 787 53.01 -6.47 47.45
N ASN A 788 53.65 -6.24 48.60
CA ASN A 788 53.40 -5.22 49.64
C ASN A 788 51.96 -5.08 50.21
N SER A 789 50.88 -5.01 49.42
CA SER A 789 49.51 -4.79 49.94
C SER A 789 48.34 -5.31 49.08
N LEU A 790 48.56 -5.66 47.80
CA LEU A 790 47.53 -6.09 46.84
C LEU A 790 47.88 -7.44 46.18
N PRO A 791 46.89 -8.30 45.89
CA PRO A 791 47.13 -9.56 45.18
C PRO A 791 47.30 -9.31 43.68
N HIS A 792 48.43 -9.72 43.12
CA HIS A 792 48.67 -9.70 41.66
C HIS A 792 48.54 -11.11 41.09
N TRP A 793 47.95 -11.22 39.90
CA TRP A 793 47.76 -12.49 39.21
C TRP A 793 48.72 -12.59 38.04
N THR A 794 49.41 -13.72 37.92
CA THR A 794 50.30 -13.99 36.79
C THR A 794 49.89 -15.29 36.11
N GLN A 795 49.44 -15.16 34.88
CA GLN A 795 49.09 -16.22 33.94
C GLN A 795 49.66 -15.86 32.55
N GLU A 796 50.38 -16.79 31.94
CA GLU A 796 50.98 -16.64 30.63
C GLU A 796 49.91 -16.56 29.54
N GLY A 797 50.05 -15.58 28.63
CA GLY A 797 49.10 -15.36 27.53
C GLY A 797 47.72 -14.84 27.95
N ALA A 798 47.54 -14.37 29.19
CA ALA A 798 46.28 -13.80 29.66
C ALA A 798 46.17 -12.28 29.40
N THR A 799 44.94 -11.79 29.40
CA THR A 799 44.61 -10.36 29.25
C THR A 799 44.34 -9.74 30.61
N TYR A 800 44.81 -8.51 30.81
CA TYR A 800 44.71 -7.78 32.07
C TYR A 800 44.16 -6.37 31.86
N ALA A 801 43.23 -5.96 32.70
CA ALA A 801 42.90 -4.55 32.91
C ALA A 801 43.80 -4.01 34.03
N VAL A 802 44.48 -2.89 33.80
CA VAL A 802 45.53 -2.36 34.66
C VAL A 802 45.29 -0.88 34.93
N THR A 803 45.40 -0.47 36.18
CA THR A 803 45.29 0.92 36.60
C THR A 803 46.47 1.34 37.46
N PHE A 804 47.17 2.42 37.10
CA PHE A 804 48.20 3.02 37.96
C PHE A 804 48.04 4.53 38.06
N ARG A 805 48.37 5.11 39.22
CA ARG A 805 48.00 6.48 39.60
C ARG A 805 49.19 7.31 40.07
N LEU A 806 49.08 8.64 39.98
CA LEU A 806 50.06 9.56 40.57
C LEU A 806 50.13 9.36 42.09
N HIS A 807 51.29 9.66 42.67
CA HIS A 807 51.55 9.48 44.10
C HIS A 807 50.52 10.19 44.99
N ASP A 808 50.07 11.38 44.58
CA ASP A 808 49.11 12.21 45.29
C ASP A 808 47.75 12.30 44.57
N ALA A 809 47.41 11.29 43.75
CA ALA A 809 46.13 11.23 43.03
C ALA A 809 44.90 11.15 43.94
N ILE A 810 45.10 10.70 45.19
CA ILE A 810 44.05 10.52 46.20
C ILE A 810 44.45 11.29 47.46
N PRO A 811 43.58 12.15 48.02
CA PRO A 811 43.86 12.84 49.28
C PRO A 811 44.21 11.87 50.42
N GLN A 812 45.24 12.21 51.20
CA GLN A 812 45.70 11.40 52.35
C GLN A 812 44.61 11.15 53.41
N SER A 813 43.63 12.04 53.52
CA SER A 813 42.44 11.84 54.38
C SER A 813 41.58 10.66 53.91
N ILE A 814 41.34 10.55 52.61
CA ILE A 814 40.54 9.49 51.99
C ILE A 814 41.28 8.16 52.03
N LEU A 815 42.60 8.17 51.78
CA LEU A 815 43.43 6.97 51.91
C LEU A 815 43.40 6.39 53.33
N ARG A 816 43.53 7.24 54.36
CA ARG A 816 43.46 6.80 55.76
C ARG A 816 42.08 6.25 56.14
N GLU A 817 41.02 6.85 55.61
CA GLU A 817 39.65 6.38 55.84
C GLU A 817 39.40 5.04 55.14
N TYR A 818 39.89 4.88 53.91
CA TYR A 818 39.85 3.62 53.18
C TYR A 818 40.67 2.54 53.89
N GLU A 819 41.89 2.83 54.34
CA GLU A 819 42.72 1.88 55.07
C GLU A 819 42.09 1.43 56.40
N ALA A 820 41.44 2.34 57.11
CA ALA A 820 40.72 2.02 58.35
C ALA A 820 39.53 1.08 58.09
N GLU A 821 38.74 1.35 57.05
CA GLU A 821 37.56 0.53 56.71
C GLU A 821 37.97 -0.81 56.07
N LYS A 822 39.01 -0.81 55.22
CA LYS A 822 39.64 -2.02 54.67
C LYS A 822 40.12 -2.94 55.81
N LYS A 823 40.77 -2.37 56.83
CA LYS A 823 41.23 -3.14 57.99
C LYS A 823 40.07 -3.76 58.77
N ARG A 824 39.00 -3.01 59.00
CA ARG A 824 37.77 -3.51 59.65
C ARG A 824 37.13 -4.67 58.88
N LEU A 825 37.03 -4.56 57.57
CA LEU A 825 36.46 -5.62 56.70
C LEU A 825 37.36 -6.87 56.65
N LEU A 826 38.68 -6.69 56.67
CA LEU A 826 39.64 -7.80 56.77
C LEU A 826 39.57 -8.50 58.14
N GLU A 827 39.35 -7.77 59.23
CA GLU A 827 39.14 -8.35 60.57
C GLU A 827 37.82 -9.15 60.65
N LEU A 828 36.76 -8.70 59.96
CA LEU A 828 35.50 -9.46 59.80
C LEU A 828 35.70 -10.76 59.02
N LYS A 829 36.61 -10.76 58.03
CA LYS A 829 36.96 -11.92 57.21
C LYS A 829 37.72 -13.01 57.98
N GLU A 830 38.46 -12.65 59.03
CA GLU A 830 39.19 -13.63 59.85
C GLU A 830 38.28 -14.41 60.83
N ASN A 831 37.04 -13.95 61.07
CA ASN A 831 36.03 -14.72 61.81
C ASN A 831 35.39 -15.79 60.91
N ARG A 832 35.62 -17.06 61.26
CA ARG A 832 35.48 -18.28 60.43
C ARG A 832 34.06 -18.66 59.96
N ASP A 833 33.41 -17.83 59.15
CA ASP A 833 32.19 -18.20 58.42
C ASP A 833 32.36 -17.95 56.91
N SER A 834 32.17 -18.97 56.07
CA SER A 834 32.53 -18.95 54.65
C SER A 834 31.68 -17.96 53.84
N ASP A 835 30.42 -17.80 54.20
CA ASP A 835 29.50 -16.84 53.55
C ASP A 835 29.85 -15.39 53.90
N ILE A 836 30.32 -15.15 55.13
CA ILE A 836 30.77 -13.82 55.57
C ILE A 836 32.05 -13.43 54.84
N SER A 837 32.96 -14.39 54.60
CA SER A 837 34.21 -14.14 53.88
C SER A 837 33.99 -13.77 52.42
N LEU A 838 33.02 -14.40 51.73
CA LEU A 838 32.64 -14.11 50.35
C LEU A 838 31.93 -12.76 50.22
N ARG A 839 31.03 -12.43 51.17
CA ARG A 839 30.43 -11.09 51.25
C ARG A 839 31.48 -10.02 51.54
N ALA A 840 32.37 -10.24 52.50
CA ALA A 840 33.43 -9.31 52.84
C ALA A 840 34.39 -9.07 51.65
N GLU A 841 34.67 -10.06 50.81
CA GLU A 841 35.43 -9.87 49.57
C GLU A 841 34.71 -8.97 48.57
N LYS A 842 33.40 -9.18 48.38
CA LYS A 842 32.58 -8.35 47.48
C LYS A 842 32.45 -6.92 48.01
N ASP A 843 32.19 -6.76 49.31
CA ASP A 843 32.06 -5.46 49.98
C ASP A 843 33.39 -4.68 49.95
N LEU A 844 34.53 -5.36 50.07
CA LEU A 844 35.86 -4.74 49.95
C LEU A 844 36.12 -4.21 48.54
N GLN A 845 35.71 -4.97 47.53
CA GLN A 845 35.84 -4.59 46.12
C GLN A 845 34.93 -3.39 45.81
N GLU A 846 33.66 -3.45 46.23
CA GLU A 846 32.70 -2.36 46.06
C GLU A 846 33.13 -1.09 46.82
N LEU A 847 33.74 -1.23 48.00
CA LEU A 847 34.35 -0.12 48.75
C LEU A 847 35.52 0.52 47.98
N TYR A 848 36.37 -0.28 47.35
CA TYR A 848 37.48 0.23 46.55
C TYR A 848 36.98 0.97 45.30
N GLU A 849 36.06 0.37 44.55
CA GLU A 849 35.44 0.98 43.36
C GLU A 849 34.73 2.30 43.75
N THR A 850 33.94 2.30 44.83
CA THR A 850 33.15 3.46 45.25
C THR A 850 33.99 4.60 45.82
N LYS A 851 35.10 4.30 46.51
CA LYS A 851 35.83 5.29 47.33
C LYS A 851 37.20 5.68 46.77
N ILE A 852 37.84 4.78 46.03
CA ILE A 852 39.19 4.99 45.48
C ILE A 852 39.14 5.30 43.99
N GLU A 853 38.37 4.56 43.20
CA GLU A 853 38.21 4.83 41.75
C GLU A 853 37.40 6.09 41.51
N LYS A 854 36.23 6.22 42.14
CA LYS A 854 35.41 7.43 42.04
C LYS A 854 36.15 8.71 42.43
N THR A 855 36.93 8.69 43.51
CA THR A 855 37.74 9.84 43.95
C THR A 855 38.87 10.16 42.98
N ALA A 856 39.46 9.14 42.34
CA ALA A 856 40.45 9.35 41.29
C ALA A 856 39.82 9.98 40.04
N ASP A 857 38.63 9.51 39.64
CA ASP A 857 37.85 10.03 38.50
C ASP A 857 37.37 11.49 38.73
N GLU A 858 37.10 11.88 39.98
CA GLU A 858 36.75 13.25 40.39
C GLU A 858 37.95 14.22 40.38
N ALA A 859 39.16 13.75 40.03
CA ALA A 859 40.37 14.58 39.87
C ALA A 859 40.75 15.42 41.12
N LEU A 860 40.45 14.92 42.33
CA LEU A 860 40.62 15.66 43.59
C LEU A 860 42.08 15.81 44.08
N GLY A 861 43.02 15.11 43.45
CA GLY A 861 44.46 15.14 43.74
C GLY A 861 45.28 15.90 42.69
N GLU A 862 46.62 15.73 42.71
CA GLU A 862 47.48 16.36 41.69
C GLU A 862 47.18 15.79 40.29
N CYS A 863 46.93 16.68 39.31
CA CYS A 863 46.52 16.33 37.96
C CYS A 863 47.61 16.64 36.92
N TYR A 864 48.84 16.16 37.14
CA TYR A 864 49.96 16.47 36.25
C TYR A 864 49.78 15.95 34.82
N LEU A 865 48.95 14.92 34.61
CA LEU A 865 48.70 14.35 33.29
C LEU A 865 47.74 15.22 32.47
N SER A 866 47.10 16.23 33.08
CA SER A 866 46.38 17.27 32.34
C SER A 866 47.29 18.21 31.56
N ASN A 867 48.58 18.26 31.88
CA ASN A 867 49.53 18.96 31.03
C ASN A 867 49.68 18.18 29.72
N PRO A 868 49.35 18.77 28.55
CA PRO A 868 49.39 18.07 27.27
C PRO A 868 50.77 17.48 26.92
N GLU A 869 51.86 18.11 27.36
CA GLU A 869 53.22 17.59 27.14
C GLU A 869 53.47 16.30 27.94
N ILE A 870 52.96 16.23 29.17
CA ILE A 870 53.07 15.05 30.04
C ILE A 870 52.09 13.97 29.60
N GLY A 871 50.85 14.33 29.25
CA GLY A 871 49.87 13.41 28.66
C GLY A 871 50.42 12.73 27.41
N LYS A 872 51.08 13.50 26.53
CA LYS A 872 51.78 12.97 25.36
C LYS A 872 52.93 12.03 25.69
N ILE A 873 53.80 12.39 26.65
CA ILE A 873 54.90 11.52 27.09
C ILE A 873 54.37 10.16 27.57
N VAL A 874 53.25 10.16 28.29
CA VAL A 874 52.63 8.94 28.81
C VAL A 874 51.96 8.14 27.70
N SER A 875 51.19 8.77 26.81
CA SER A 875 50.59 8.09 25.67
C SER A 875 51.63 7.49 24.73
N ASP A 876 52.68 8.25 24.39
CA ASP A 876 53.76 7.80 23.51
C ASP A 876 54.49 6.60 24.14
N ALA A 877 54.70 6.61 25.46
CA ALA A 877 55.31 5.47 26.17
C ALA A 877 54.42 4.22 26.16
N ILE A 878 53.10 4.37 26.27
CA ILE A 878 52.12 3.27 26.18
C ILE A 878 52.09 2.68 24.78
N LEU A 879 52.14 3.52 23.74
CA LEU A 879 52.09 3.08 22.35
C LEU A 879 53.43 2.52 21.85
N HIS A 880 54.56 2.96 22.40
CA HIS A 880 55.90 2.61 21.90
C HIS A 880 56.21 1.11 21.87
N PHE A 881 55.68 0.34 22.83
CA PHE A 881 55.88 -1.11 22.91
C PHE A 881 54.63 -1.93 22.59
N ASN A 882 53.57 -1.29 22.08
CA ASN A 882 52.41 -2.01 21.56
C ASN A 882 52.86 -2.91 20.39
N GLU A 883 52.34 -4.12 20.33
CA GLU A 883 52.72 -5.19 19.40
C GLU A 883 54.18 -5.70 19.52
N ASP A 884 55.00 -5.16 20.43
CA ASP A 884 56.36 -5.64 20.72
C ASP A 884 56.40 -6.39 22.06
N ARG A 885 56.04 -5.70 23.16
CA ARG A 885 56.06 -6.28 24.52
C ARG A 885 54.69 -6.69 25.03
N TYR A 886 53.64 -6.08 24.51
CA TYR A 886 52.24 -6.39 24.81
C TYR A 886 51.35 -5.96 23.65
N ASP A 887 50.20 -6.62 23.50
CA ASP A 887 49.13 -6.17 22.62
C ASP A 887 48.14 -5.35 23.43
N LEU A 888 47.74 -4.18 22.91
CA LEU A 888 46.84 -3.23 23.58
C LEU A 888 45.44 -3.32 22.96
N ALA A 889 44.41 -3.53 23.80
CA ALA A 889 43.02 -3.56 23.37
C ALA A 889 42.31 -2.22 23.61
N ALA A 890 42.62 -1.52 24.70
CA ALA A 890 42.13 -0.17 24.97
C ALA A 890 43.05 0.53 25.98
N TRP A 891 43.10 1.86 25.94
CA TRP A 891 43.83 2.66 26.93
C TRP A 891 43.26 4.07 27.06
N CYS A 892 43.42 4.66 28.26
CA CYS A 892 43.18 6.08 28.47
C CYS A 892 44.12 6.64 29.56
N VAL A 893 44.59 7.87 29.37
CA VAL A 893 45.38 8.63 30.34
C VAL A 893 44.48 9.68 30.95
N MET A 894 44.02 9.45 32.17
CA MET A 894 43.21 10.41 32.93
C MET A 894 44.10 11.49 33.57
N PRO A 895 43.56 12.64 34.02
CA PRO A 895 44.31 13.74 34.63
C PRO A 895 45.32 13.34 35.74
N ASN A 896 45.03 12.29 36.50
CA ASN A 896 45.82 11.83 37.65
C ASN A 896 46.15 10.31 37.65
N HIS A 897 45.68 9.54 36.66
CA HIS A 897 45.91 8.11 36.56
C HIS A 897 45.82 7.57 35.12
N VAL A 898 46.14 6.30 34.91
CA VAL A 898 46.13 5.63 33.61
C VAL A 898 45.37 4.31 33.72
N HIS A 899 44.53 4.01 32.73
CA HIS A 899 43.92 2.70 32.52
C HIS A 899 44.44 2.04 31.24
N LEU A 900 44.75 0.75 31.31
CA LEU A 900 45.19 -0.07 30.18
C LEU A 900 44.41 -1.39 30.16
N LEU A 901 44.02 -1.87 28.98
CA LEU A 901 43.59 -3.24 28.75
C LEU A 901 44.56 -3.87 27.77
N LEU A 902 45.41 -4.78 28.27
CA LEU A 902 46.54 -5.31 27.49
C LEU A 902 46.78 -6.79 27.73
N LYS A 903 47.48 -7.42 26.79
CA LYS A 903 47.93 -8.81 26.83
C LYS A 903 49.46 -8.84 26.67
N PRO A 904 50.22 -9.21 27.73
CA PRO A 904 51.68 -9.32 27.63
C PRO A 904 52.10 -10.37 26.60
N LYS A 905 53.14 -10.09 25.82
CA LYS A 905 53.75 -11.06 24.90
C LYS A 905 54.68 -12.02 25.64
N GLU A 906 54.97 -13.16 25.00
CA GLU A 906 55.85 -14.19 25.56
C GLU A 906 57.21 -13.60 26.00
N GLY A 907 57.68 -13.97 27.19
CA GLY A 907 58.91 -13.42 27.78
C GLY A 907 58.79 -12.07 28.48
N HIS A 908 57.61 -11.42 28.45
CA HIS A 908 57.35 -10.15 29.13
C HIS A 908 56.34 -10.31 30.28
N GLU A 909 56.79 -10.06 31.51
CA GLU A 909 55.92 -10.05 32.69
C GLU A 909 55.20 -8.70 32.84
N LEU A 910 53.90 -8.73 33.20
CA LEU A 910 53.09 -7.54 33.43
C LEU A 910 53.74 -6.55 34.41
N SER A 911 54.31 -7.05 35.50
CA SER A 911 54.97 -6.23 36.52
C SER A 911 56.16 -5.45 35.97
N LYS A 912 56.97 -6.08 35.10
CA LYS A 912 58.13 -5.45 34.43
C LYS A 912 57.67 -4.43 33.39
N ILE A 913 56.57 -4.69 32.68
CA ILE A 913 55.96 -3.75 31.73
C ILE A 913 55.52 -2.48 32.45
N VAL A 914 54.70 -2.62 33.50
CA VAL A 914 54.19 -1.49 34.29
C VAL A 914 55.34 -0.74 34.99
N GLN A 915 56.34 -1.45 35.52
CA GLN A 915 57.53 -0.83 36.12
C GLN A 915 58.32 0.00 35.09
N SER A 916 58.50 -0.53 33.87
CA SER A 916 59.20 0.17 32.78
C SER A 916 58.46 1.45 32.39
N LEU A 917 57.14 1.36 32.17
CA LEU A 917 56.29 2.50 31.83
C LEU A 917 56.36 3.59 32.91
N LYS A 918 56.15 3.21 34.19
CA LYS A 918 56.20 4.14 35.32
C LYS A 918 57.58 4.79 35.49
N SER A 919 58.66 4.02 35.36
CA SER A 919 60.02 4.55 35.57
C SER A 919 60.43 5.55 34.49
N PHE A 920 60.13 5.26 33.22
CA PHE A 920 60.44 6.15 32.11
C PHE A 920 59.60 7.43 32.18
N THR A 921 58.28 7.30 32.28
CA THR A 921 57.37 8.45 32.30
C THR A 921 57.57 9.34 33.52
N ALA A 922 57.87 8.77 34.71
CA ALA A 922 58.20 9.57 35.89
C ALA A 922 59.43 10.44 35.68
N LYS A 923 60.48 9.92 35.04
CA LYS A 923 61.73 10.65 34.80
C LYS A 923 61.50 11.82 33.83
N GLU A 924 60.78 11.59 32.74
CA GLU A 924 60.51 12.64 31.75
C GLU A 924 59.50 13.67 32.27
N ALA A 925 58.43 13.24 32.93
CA ALA A 925 57.45 14.15 33.54
C ALA A 925 58.07 15.04 34.61
N ASN A 926 58.94 14.50 35.48
CA ASN A 926 59.64 15.30 36.49
C ASN A 926 60.58 16.37 35.87
N LYS A 927 61.20 16.09 34.71
CA LYS A 927 61.98 17.10 33.99
C LYS A 927 61.10 18.23 33.47
N VAL A 928 59.95 17.90 32.87
CA VAL A 928 58.98 18.89 32.37
C VAL A 928 58.47 19.76 33.53
N LEU A 929 58.19 19.15 34.68
CA LEU A 929 57.74 19.82 35.90
C LEU A 929 58.87 20.52 36.69
N GLN A 930 60.13 20.37 36.26
CA GLN A 930 61.33 20.87 36.96
C GLN A 930 61.38 20.47 38.44
N ARG A 931 61.00 19.23 38.75
CA ARG A 931 60.96 18.68 40.12
C ARG A 931 61.78 17.42 40.26
N GLU A 932 62.14 17.09 41.49
CA GLU A 932 62.73 15.81 41.88
C GLU A 932 61.81 15.13 42.91
N GLY A 933 61.68 13.80 42.86
CA GLY A 933 60.84 13.03 43.79
C GLY A 933 59.92 12.01 43.12
N THR A 934 59.10 11.35 43.92
CA THR A 934 58.17 10.29 43.49
C THR A 934 57.06 10.88 42.62
N PHE A 935 56.82 10.32 41.43
CA PHE A 935 55.78 10.78 40.50
C PHE A 935 54.56 9.86 40.51
N TRP A 936 54.78 8.56 40.28
CA TRP A 936 53.75 7.54 40.39
C TRP A 936 53.70 6.94 41.80
N LEU A 937 52.51 6.56 42.25
CA LEU A 937 52.36 5.67 43.41
C LEU A 937 53.11 4.36 43.12
N SER A 938 53.76 3.74 44.11
CA SER A 938 54.56 2.52 43.88
C SER A 938 53.72 1.35 43.38
N GLU A 939 52.51 1.19 43.90
CA GLU A 939 51.59 0.09 43.56
C GLU A 939 50.77 0.38 42.29
N TYR A 940 50.20 -0.67 41.69
CA TYR A 940 49.21 -0.60 40.61
C TYR A 940 48.12 -1.65 40.88
N TYR A 941 46.96 -1.48 40.26
CA TYR A 941 45.87 -2.45 40.31
C TYR A 941 45.81 -3.21 38.99
N ASP A 942 45.60 -4.53 39.04
CA ASP A 942 45.34 -5.38 37.88
C ASP A 942 44.15 -6.30 38.12
N HIS A 943 43.39 -6.54 37.06
CA HIS A 943 42.29 -7.49 37.00
C HIS A 943 42.50 -8.44 35.81
N LEU A 944 42.46 -9.74 36.07
CA LEU A 944 42.58 -10.80 35.07
C LEU A 944 41.24 -10.98 34.36
N ILE A 945 41.23 -10.83 33.04
CA ILE A 945 40.03 -10.97 32.21
C ILE A 945 39.63 -12.43 32.09
N ARG A 946 38.40 -12.75 32.52
CA ARG A 946 37.93 -14.14 32.70
C ARG A 946 37.21 -14.69 31.48
N ASP A 947 36.43 -13.85 30.82
CA ASP A 947 35.58 -14.21 29.69
C ASP A 947 35.34 -12.98 28.77
N ALA A 948 34.52 -13.18 27.73
CA ALA A 948 34.29 -12.15 26.73
C ALA A 948 33.48 -10.97 27.28
N ASP A 949 32.54 -11.23 28.20
CA ASP A 949 31.72 -10.16 28.78
C ASP A 949 32.56 -9.31 29.74
N ASP A 950 33.42 -9.94 30.54
CA ASP A 950 34.41 -9.28 31.40
C ASP A 950 35.37 -8.41 30.56
N PHE A 951 35.81 -8.91 29.41
CA PHE A 951 36.64 -8.16 28.46
C PHE A 951 35.93 -6.90 27.93
N PHE A 952 34.72 -7.06 27.37
CA PHE A 952 33.98 -5.94 26.78
C PHE A 952 33.53 -4.92 27.83
N ASN A 953 33.23 -5.36 29.05
CA ASN A 953 32.91 -4.45 30.15
C ASN A 953 34.11 -3.56 30.50
N HIS A 954 35.32 -4.12 30.61
CA HIS A 954 36.53 -3.34 30.88
C HIS A 954 36.93 -2.47 29.68
N HIS A 955 36.82 -2.98 28.45
CA HIS A 955 37.08 -2.22 27.23
C HIS A 955 36.20 -0.97 27.15
N ARG A 956 34.88 -1.14 27.31
CA ARG A 956 33.91 -0.05 27.35
C ARG A 956 34.13 0.90 28.54
N TYR A 957 34.48 0.36 29.71
CA TYR A 957 34.76 1.17 30.89
C TYR A 957 35.92 2.14 30.64
N ILE A 958 37.03 1.65 30.07
CA ILE A 958 38.24 2.43 29.81
C ILE A 958 37.97 3.53 28.79
N LEU A 959 37.30 3.22 27.68
CA LEU A 959 37.01 4.20 26.63
C LEU A 959 36.01 5.27 27.07
N ASN A 960 35.06 4.93 27.93
CA ASN A 960 34.09 5.89 28.44
C ASN A 960 34.57 6.67 29.68
N ASN A 961 35.72 6.33 30.26
CA ASN A 961 36.19 6.95 31.50
C ASN A 961 36.42 8.48 31.36
N PRO A 962 37.07 9.01 30.29
CA PRO A 962 37.17 10.45 30.07
C PRO A 962 35.82 11.15 30.00
N THR A 963 34.85 10.56 29.29
CA THR A 963 33.48 11.11 29.18
C THR A 963 32.76 11.11 30.53
N LYS A 964 32.88 10.05 31.33
CA LYS A 964 32.33 9.99 32.69
C LYS A 964 32.94 11.06 33.61
N ALA A 965 34.22 11.36 33.46
CA ALA A 965 34.92 12.40 34.21
C ALA A 965 34.65 13.83 33.66
N GLY A 966 33.78 13.99 32.65
CA GLY A 966 33.45 15.29 32.06
C GLY A 966 34.56 15.89 31.19
N LEU A 967 35.52 15.09 30.73
CA LEU A 967 36.63 15.51 29.88
C LEU A 967 36.19 15.47 28.41
N GLU A 968 35.71 16.59 27.90
CA GLU A 968 35.33 16.72 26.49
C GLU A 968 36.57 16.82 25.57
N ALA A 969 36.54 16.12 24.43
CA ALA A 969 37.62 16.12 23.43
C ALA A 969 39.01 15.74 23.99
N TRP A 970 39.04 14.83 24.97
CA TRP A 970 40.26 14.37 25.60
C TRP A 970 41.11 13.53 24.62
N PRO A 971 42.34 13.96 24.28
CA PRO A 971 43.10 13.33 23.19
C PRO A 971 43.86 12.07 23.62
N TRP A 972 43.99 11.81 24.92
CA TRP A 972 44.83 10.73 25.45
C TRP A 972 44.01 9.46 25.70
N ILE A 973 43.36 8.96 24.66
CA ILE A 973 42.52 7.75 24.64
C ILE A 973 42.75 7.00 23.33
N GLY A 974 42.69 5.67 23.34
CA GLY A 974 42.72 4.89 22.10
C GLY A 974 42.09 3.51 22.24
N ASP A 975 41.41 3.10 21.18
CA ASP A 975 40.91 1.74 20.98
C ASP A 975 41.93 0.96 20.14
N GLY A 976 42.46 -0.13 20.69
CA GLY A 976 43.42 -0.99 20.01
C GLY A 976 42.77 -2.11 19.21
N LEU A 977 41.44 -2.21 19.22
CA LEU A 977 40.66 -3.14 18.41
C LEU A 977 40.23 -2.54 17.06
N ASP A 978 40.33 -1.23 16.92
CA ASP A 978 39.96 -0.51 15.69
C ASP A 978 41.18 -0.40 14.78
N SER A 979 41.16 -1.09 13.63
CA SER A 979 42.31 -1.17 12.71
C SER A 979 42.47 0.05 11.79
N ASP A 980 41.67 1.10 11.98
CA ASP A 980 41.73 2.32 11.16
C ASP A 980 41.99 3.54 12.06
N GLN A 981 43.27 3.77 12.40
CA GLN A 981 43.69 5.07 12.92
C GLN A 981 43.73 6.09 11.78
N SER A 982 42.58 6.63 11.39
CA SER A 982 42.49 7.89 10.66
C SER A 982 41.43 8.80 11.26
N GLU A 983 41.91 9.81 11.98
CA GLU A 983 41.30 11.11 12.29
C GLU A 983 39.77 11.20 12.23
N THR A 984 39.09 11.01 13.38
CA THR A 984 37.82 11.71 13.63
C THR A 984 37.72 12.18 15.07
N GLY A 985 37.36 13.45 15.23
CA GLY A 985 36.70 13.93 16.44
C GLY A 985 35.20 14.02 16.17
N GLY A 986 34.38 13.52 17.10
CA GLY A 986 32.93 13.76 17.10
C GLY A 986 32.07 12.65 17.68
N ARG A 987 31.77 12.77 18.98
CA ARG A 987 30.69 12.20 19.81
C ARG A 987 29.55 11.45 19.07
N ASP A 988 29.26 10.22 19.47
CA ASP A 988 28.01 9.82 20.17
C ASP A 988 28.03 8.33 20.57
N VAL A 989 27.38 8.02 21.69
CA VAL A 989 27.35 6.70 22.35
C VAL A 989 26.46 5.74 21.55
N HIS A 990 27.05 4.89 20.70
CA HIS A 990 26.30 3.90 19.92
C HIS A 990 26.18 2.56 20.65
N HIS A 991 24.93 2.10 20.85
CA HIS A 991 24.62 0.67 20.92
C HIS A 991 25.11 0.02 19.62
N THR A 992 26.03 -0.93 19.68
CA THR A 992 26.65 -1.58 18.51
C THR A 992 25.77 -2.67 17.87
N GLY A 993 24.45 -2.64 18.11
CA GLY A 993 23.48 -3.64 17.63
C GLY A 993 22.56 -3.08 16.54
N ASP A 994 21.87 -3.97 15.83
CA ASP A 994 20.80 -3.62 14.88
C ASP A 994 19.45 -3.58 15.60
N TYR A 995 18.37 -3.31 14.85
CA TYR A 995 17.03 -3.18 15.38
C TYR A 995 16.03 -3.96 14.52
N LEU A 996 14.96 -4.42 15.17
CA LEU A 996 13.76 -4.95 14.51
C LEU A 996 12.58 -4.11 14.96
N GLY A 997 11.72 -3.73 14.02
CA GLY A 997 10.45 -3.09 14.36
C GLY A 997 9.28 -4.05 14.22
N GLY A 998 8.15 -3.69 14.80
CA GLY A 998 6.90 -4.44 14.66
C GLY A 998 5.70 -3.51 14.78
N PHE A 999 4.58 -3.89 14.17
CA PHE A 999 3.33 -3.13 14.27
C PHE A 999 2.07 -4.00 14.19
N VAL A 1000 0.98 -3.47 14.73
CA VAL A 1000 -0.40 -3.96 14.56
C VAL A 1000 -1.33 -2.77 14.38
N VAL A 1001 -2.21 -2.80 13.39
CA VAL A 1001 -3.27 -1.81 13.16
C VAL A 1001 -4.62 -2.50 12.96
N GLY A 1002 -5.71 -1.84 13.36
CA GLY A 1002 -7.06 -2.35 13.21
C GLY A 1002 -8.10 -1.24 13.06
N ILE A 1003 -9.14 -1.53 12.26
CA ILE A 1003 -10.32 -0.68 12.09
C ILE A 1003 -11.51 -1.34 12.78
N HIS A 1004 -12.08 -0.66 13.78
CA HIS A 1004 -13.21 -1.12 14.58
C HIS A 1004 -14.51 -0.42 14.13
N GLY A 1005 -15.66 -1.08 14.29
CA GLY A 1005 -16.99 -0.55 13.94
C GLY A 1005 -17.54 -1.02 12.58
N ALA A 1006 -16.71 -1.67 11.75
CA ALA A 1006 -17.10 -2.11 10.42
C ALA A 1006 -18.07 -3.29 10.42
N HIS A 1007 -17.92 -4.22 11.36
CA HIS A 1007 -18.80 -5.39 11.45
C HIS A 1007 -20.20 -5.00 11.90
N GLU A 1008 -20.29 -4.15 12.92
CA GLU A 1008 -21.55 -3.64 13.47
C GLU A 1008 -22.34 -2.85 12.43
N LEU A 1009 -21.67 -1.99 11.66
CA LEU A 1009 -22.30 -1.21 10.60
C LEU A 1009 -22.73 -2.09 9.41
N ALA A 1010 -21.93 -3.11 9.07
CA ALA A 1010 -22.31 -4.06 8.02
C ALA A 1010 -23.53 -4.90 8.42
N ASP A 1011 -23.60 -5.37 9.66
CA ASP A 1011 -24.76 -6.09 10.22
C ASP A 1011 -26.03 -5.24 10.20
N GLU A 1012 -25.90 -3.92 10.44
CA GLU A 1012 -27.03 -2.98 10.34
C GLU A 1012 -27.55 -2.89 8.90
N TYR A 1013 -26.65 -2.78 7.91
CA TYR A 1013 -27.05 -2.79 6.50
C TYR A 1013 -27.67 -4.12 6.06
N GLU A 1014 -27.15 -5.25 6.54
CA GLU A 1014 -27.73 -6.57 6.25
C GLU A 1014 -29.14 -6.72 6.82
N LYS A 1015 -29.36 -6.28 8.07
CA LYS A 1015 -30.70 -6.24 8.69
C LYS A 1015 -31.69 -5.36 7.91
N ASN A 1016 -31.18 -4.31 7.27
CA ASN A 1016 -31.97 -3.40 6.43
C ASN A 1016 -32.08 -3.87 4.96
N ASN A 1017 -31.69 -5.11 4.64
CA ASN A 1017 -31.71 -5.68 3.29
C ASN A 1017 -30.86 -4.91 2.26
N ASP A 1018 -29.76 -4.28 2.70
CA ASP A 1018 -28.80 -3.61 1.82
C ASP A 1018 -27.45 -4.36 1.78
N PRO A 1019 -27.38 -5.48 1.03
CA PRO A 1019 -26.12 -6.23 0.89
C PRO A 1019 -25.04 -5.43 0.16
N TYR A 1020 -25.41 -4.43 -0.64
CA TYR A 1020 -24.47 -3.57 -1.34
C TYR A 1020 -23.67 -2.73 -0.36
N ARG A 1021 -24.35 -2.01 0.54
CA ARG A 1021 -23.69 -1.20 1.58
C ARG A 1021 -22.96 -2.05 2.61
N SER A 1022 -23.48 -3.23 2.97
CA SER A 1022 -22.74 -4.16 3.86
C SER A 1022 -21.37 -4.53 3.28
N ILE A 1023 -21.31 -4.96 2.01
CA ILE A 1023 -20.06 -5.31 1.33
C ILE A 1023 -19.17 -4.07 1.18
N MET A 1024 -19.74 -2.92 0.82
CA MET A 1024 -19.00 -1.67 0.65
C MET A 1024 -18.31 -1.22 1.94
N VAL A 1025 -19.00 -1.26 3.09
CA VAL A 1025 -18.43 -0.90 4.40
C VAL A 1025 -17.26 -1.80 4.76
N LYS A 1026 -17.40 -3.12 4.59
CA LYS A 1026 -16.31 -4.08 4.84
C LYS A 1026 -15.12 -3.80 3.93
N ALA A 1027 -15.35 -3.52 2.65
CA ALA A 1027 -14.30 -3.20 1.69
C ALA A 1027 -13.59 -1.87 2.02
N ILE A 1028 -14.32 -0.83 2.42
CA ILE A 1028 -13.75 0.45 2.86
C ILE A 1028 -12.91 0.27 4.14
N ALA A 1029 -13.40 -0.50 5.12
CA ALA A 1029 -12.68 -0.78 6.34
C ALA A 1029 -11.34 -1.50 6.06
N ASP A 1030 -11.34 -2.48 5.16
CA ASP A 1030 -10.14 -3.17 4.72
C ASP A 1030 -9.14 -2.21 4.04
N ARG A 1031 -9.63 -1.32 3.16
CA ARG A 1031 -8.81 -0.25 2.56
C ARG A 1031 -8.21 0.69 3.59
N LEU A 1032 -8.97 1.05 4.62
CA LEU A 1032 -8.48 1.89 5.72
C LEU A 1032 -7.44 1.18 6.59
N ALA A 1033 -7.56 -0.13 6.80
CA ALA A 1033 -6.58 -0.92 7.54
C ALA A 1033 -5.23 -0.96 6.81
N GLU A 1034 -5.25 -1.20 5.50
CA GLU A 1034 -4.05 -1.18 4.66
C GLU A 1034 -3.44 0.23 4.55
N ALA A 1035 -4.29 1.26 4.38
CA ALA A 1035 -3.84 2.66 4.43
C ALA A 1035 -3.19 3.01 5.77
N PHE A 1036 -3.67 2.43 6.87
CA PHE A 1036 -3.08 2.63 8.19
C PHE A 1036 -1.74 1.90 8.31
N ALA A 1037 -1.61 0.69 7.77
CA ALA A 1037 -0.32 0.01 7.70
C ALA A 1037 0.71 0.84 6.92
N GLU A 1038 0.31 1.45 5.79
CA GLU A 1038 1.19 2.33 5.00
C GLU A 1038 1.58 3.61 5.75
N LEU A 1039 0.59 4.32 6.32
CA LEU A 1039 0.84 5.53 7.11
C LEU A 1039 1.73 5.25 8.33
N LEU A 1040 1.46 4.15 9.04
CA LEU A 1040 2.26 3.74 10.19
C LEU A 1040 3.67 3.38 9.76
N HIS A 1041 3.84 2.64 8.66
CA HIS A 1041 5.16 2.32 8.14
C HIS A 1041 5.91 3.59 7.75
N HIS A 1042 5.28 4.54 7.05
CA HIS A 1042 5.88 5.84 6.76
C HIS A 1042 6.35 6.58 8.03
N ARG A 1043 5.50 6.65 9.06
CA ARG A 1043 5.89 7.23 10.37
C ARG A 1043 7.03 6.46 11.02
N ALA A 1044 7.02 5.13 10.93
CA ALA A 1044 8.06 4.29 11.48
C ALA A 1044 9.40 4.52 10.78
N ARG A 1045 9.43 4.68 9.44
CA ARG A 1045 10.67 4.99 8.70
C ARG A 1045 11.27 6.35 9.08
N ILE A 1046 10.42 7.35 9.29
CA ILE A 1046 10.85 8.65 9.81
C ILE A 1046 11.41 8.51 11.23
N ALA A 1047 10.67 7.83 12.12
CA ALA A 1047 11.12 7.61 13.49
C ALA A 1047 12.38 6.73 13.58
N TRP A 1048 12.62 5.85 12.60
CA TRP A 1048 13.83 5.05 12.51
C TRP A 1048 15.03 5.80 11.88
N GLY A 1049 14.80 7.02 11.38
CA GLY A 1049 15.85 7.84 10.76
C GLY A 1049 16.28 7.37 9.37
N ILE A 1050 15.53 6.46 8.73
CA ILE A 1050 15.82 6.00 7.36
C ILE A 1050 15.15 6.83 6.27
N GLU A 1051 14.13 7.61 6.62
CA GLU A 1051 13.45 8.54 5.72
C GLU A 1051 13.34 9.92 6.38
N ARG A 1052 13.55 10.99 5.60
CA ARG A 1052 13.33 12.37 6.10
C ARG A 1052 11.86 12.75 5.93
N PRO A 1053 11.28 13.56 6.84
CA PRO A 1053 9.92 14.07 6.67
C PRO A 1053 9.73 14.75 5.31
N GLY A 1054 8.75 14.29 4.53
CA GLY A 1054 8.42 14.83 3.20
C GLY A 1054 9.38 14.43 2.08
N GLN A 1055 10.23 13.42 2.29
CA GLN A 1055 11.15 12.91 1.27
C GLN A 1055 10.41 12.24 0.10
N LEU A 1056 9.38 11.45 0.40
CA LEU A 1056 8.57 10.75 -0.60
C LEU A 1056 7.17 11.36 -0.69
N ASN A 1057 6.65 11.44 -1.91
CA ASN A 1057 5.25 11.78 -2.13
C ASN A 1057 4.34 10.54 -2.07
N HIS A 1058 3.03 10.77 -1.99
CA HIS A 1058 2.06 9.69 -1.80
C HIS A 1058 2.11 8.58 -2.89
N ASN A 1059 2.32 8.96 -4.15
CA ASN A 1059 2.42 7.98 -5.25
C ASN A 1059 3.72 7.15 -5.19
N GLU A 1060 4.80 7.71 -4.64
CA GLU A 1060 6.04 6.97 -4.39
C GLU A 1060 5.90 5.97 -3.24
N LEU A 1061 5.11 6.31 -2.21
CA LEU A 1061 4.76 5.40 -1.11
C LEU A 1061 3.96 4.18 -1.61
N ILE A 1062 2.92 4.40 -2.41
CA ILE A 1062 2.11 3.30 -3.00
C ILE A 1062 2.99 2.37 -3.86
N LYS A 1063 3.96 2.93 -4.59
CA LYS A 1063 4.88 2.16 -5.44
C LYS A 1063 6.03 1.50 -4.66
N GLU A 1064 5.99 1.58 -3.33
CA GLU A 1064 7.02 1.07 -2.42
C GLU A 1064 8.44 1.59 -2.75
N LEU A 1065 8.56 2.84 -3.23
CA LEU A 1065 9.85 3.45 -3.59
C LEU A 1065 10.59 3.99 -2.35
N TYR A 1066 10.54 3.25 -1.24
CA TYR A 1066 11.20 3.56 0.02
C TYR A 1066 12.24 2.51 0.40
N GLN A 1067 13.14 2.89 1.30
CA GLN A 1067 14.05 1.96 1.97
C GLN A 1067 13.31 1.15 3.04
N GLY A 1068 13.61 -0.14 3.14
CA GLY A 1068 13.03 -1.03 4.15
C GLY A 1068 11.78 -1.75 3.68
N ILE A 1069 11.37 -2.77 4.44
CA ILE A 1069 10.19 -3.60 4.15
C ILE A 1069 9.38 -3.87 5.42
N ARG A 1070 8.11 -4.27 5.24
CA ARG A 1070 7.17 -4.55 6.33
C ARG A 1070 6.52 -5.96 6.26
N PRO A 1071 7.30 -7.05 6.21
CA PRO A 1071 6.76 -8.39 5.99
C PRO A 1071 5.79 -8.83 7.09
N ALA A 1072 4.63 -9.35 6.66
CA ALA A 1072 3.55 -9.80 7.52
C ALA A 1072 3.54 -11.35 7.63
N PRO A 1073 3.42 -11.92 8.85
CA PRO A 1073 3.23 -13.36 9.01
C PRO A 1073 2.01 -13.90 8.26
N GLY A 1074 2.23 -14.90 7.41
CA GLY A 1074 1.28 -15.46 6.45
C GLY A 1074 1.58 -15.12 4.99
N TYR A 1075 2.40 -14.10 4.72
CA TYR A 1075 2.84 -13.75 3.37
C TYR A 1075 3.97 -14.66 2.90
N PRO A 1076 4.23 -14.77 1.58
CA PRO A 1076 5.24 -15.69 1.05
C PRO A 1076 6.67 -15.51 1.61
N ALA A 1077 7.03 -14.32 2.10
CA ALA A 1077 8.34 -14.06 2.70
C ALA A 1077 8.44 -14.56 4.16
N GLN A 1078 7.30 -14.69 4.84
CA GLN A 1078 7.17 -15.16 6.23
C GLN A 1078 5.87 -15.97 6.35
N PRO A 1079 5.81 -17.20 5.78
CA PRO A 1079 4.55 -17.91 5.63
C PRO A 1079 3.94 -18.43 6.94
N ASP A 1080 4.74 -18.54 8.02
CA ASP A 1080 4.26 -19.06 9.30
C ASP A 1080 3.38 -18.04 10.04
N HIS A 1081 2.09 -18.35 10.19
CA HIS A 1081 1.15 -17.53 10.94
C HIS A 1081 1.37 -17.56 12.46
N THR A 1082 2.09 -18.55 12.99
CA THR A 1082 2.35 -18.70 14.43
C THR A 1082 3.38 -17.71 14.98
N GLU A 1083 3.95 -16.87 14.12
CA GLU A 1083 4.78 -15.72 14.51
C GLU A 1083 3.94 -14.52 14.98
N LYS A 1084 2.63 -14.48 14.68
CA LYS A 1084 1.74 -13.39 15.13
C LYS A 1084 1.58 -13.34 16.65
N PRO A 1085 1.34 -14.45 17.38
CA PRO A 1085 1.31 -14.43 18.84
C PRO A 1085 2.57 -13.82 19.47
N ILE A 1086 3.75 -14.09 18.90
CA ILE A 1086 5.03 -13.54 19.36
C ILE A 1086 5.02 -12.02 19.21
N LEU A 1087 4.63 -11.52 18.03
CA LEU A 1087 4.49 -10.08 17.75
C LEU A 1087 3.45 -9.40 18.65
N PHE A 1088 2.28 -10.03 18.83
CA PHE A 1088 1.20 -9.50 19.66
C PHE A 1088 1.62 -9.40 21.13
N LYS A 1089 2.34 -10.42 21.64
CA LYS A 1089 2.89 -10.40 22.99
C LYS A 1089 3.96 -9.32 23.15
N LEU A 1090 4.89 -9.20 22.19
CA LEU A 1090 5.95 -8.19 22.22
C LEU A 1090 5.40 -6.77 22.28
N LEU A 1091 4.35 -6.49 21.51
CA LEU A 1091 3.74 -5.16 21.45
C LEU A 1091 2.66 -4.94 22.50
N ASN A 1092 2.21 -5.96 23.23
CA ASN A 1092 0.97 -5.92 24.01
C ASN A 1092 -0.24 -5.52 23.14
N ALA A 1093 -0.29 -6.02 21.90
CA ALA A 1093 -1.17 -5.50 20.85
C ALA A 1093 -2.66 -5.62 21.19
N GLU A 1094 -3.10 -6.76 21.71
CA GLU A 1094 -4.52 -6.99 22.04
C GLU A 1094 -5.06 -5.96 23.04
N ALA A 1095 -4.30 -5.67 24.10
CA ALA A 1095 -4.71 -4.69 25.11
C ALA A 1095 -4.68 -3.24 24.58
N GLU A 1096 -3.74 -2.93 23.68
CA GLU A 1096 -3.51 -1.56 23.20
C GLU A 1096 -4.38 -1.19 21.99
N THR A 1097 -4.70 -2.16 21.12
CA THR A 1097 -5.50 -1.95 19.91
C THR A 1097 -6.90 -2.55 20.01
N GLY A 1098 -7.10 -3.62 20.76
CA GLY A 1098 -8.34 -4.41 20.74
C GLY A 1098 -8.45 -5.34 19.52
N VAL A 1099 -7.34 -5.54 18.79
CA VAL A 1099 -7.25 -6.59 17.76
C VAL A 1099 -6.90 -7.92 18.44
N GLU A 1100 -7.70 -8.95 18.21
CA GLU A 1100 -7.55 -10.28 18.80
C GLU A 1100 -7.07 -11.30 17.76
N LEU A 1101 -6.46 -12.40 18.21
CA LEU A 1101 -6.09 -13.53 17.36
C LEU A 1101 -7.02 -14.72 17.58
N THR A 1102 -7.49 -15.33 16.49
CA THR A 1102 -8.22 -16.59 16.53
C THR A 1102 -7.28 -17.77 16.77
N GLU A 1103 -7.84 -18.96 17.00
CA GLU A 1103 -7.08 -20.22 17.09
C GLU A 1103 -6.26 -20.56 15.82
N SER A 1104 -6.66 -20.04 14.66
CA SER A 1104 -5.90 -20.15 13.40
C SER A 1104 -4.98 -18.95 13.14
N ASN A 1105 -4.79 -18.07 14.14
CA ASN A 1105 -4.03 -16.83 14.05
C ASN A 1105 -4.57 -15.87 12.97
N ALA A 1106 -5.88 -15.88 12.70
CA ALA A 1106 -6.55 -14.79 11.98
C ALA A 1106 -6.77 -13.61 12.94
N MET A 1107 -6.83 -12.38 12.41
CA MET A 1107 -7.02 -11.18 13.25
C MET A 1107 -8.48 -10.76 13.26
N HIS A 1108 -9.01 -10.36 14.42
CA HIS A 1108 -10.35 -9.79 14.58
C HIS A 1108 -10.26 -8.40 15.23
N PRO A 1109 -10.86 -7.33 14.67
CA PRO A 1109 -11.66 -7.28 13.44
C PRO A 1109 -10.88 -7.72 12.20
N GLY A 1110 -11.58 -8.22 11.17
CA GLY A 1110 -10.95 -8.70 9.93
C GLY A 1110 -10.19 -7.60 9.18
N ALA A 1111 -10.62 -6.34 9.31
CA ALA A 1111 -9.90 -5.17 8.80
C ALA A 1111 -8.73 -4.80 9.72
N ALA A 1112 -7.68 -5.63 9.71
CA ALA A 1112 -6.49 -5.46 10.53
C ALA A 1112 -5.23 -5.94 9.79
N VAL A 1113 -4.09 -5.30 10.09
CA VAL A 1113 -2.78 -5.63 9.50
C VAL A 1113 -1.73 -5.67 10.59
N CYS A 1114 -0.84 -6.67 10.54
CA CYS A 1114 0.32 -6.76 11.42
C CYS A 1114 1.57 -7.15 10.63
N GLY A 1115 2.74 -6.74 11.10
CA GLY A 1115 3.99 -7.15 10.47
C GLY A 1115 5.23 -6.74 11.25
N LEU A 1116 6.36 -7.27 10.81
CA LEU A 1116 7.68 -6.83 11.22
C LEU A 1116 8.14 -5.67 10.33
N LEU A 1117 9.10 -4.90 10.79
CA LEU A 1117 9.71 -3.78 10.05
C LEU A 1117 11.23 -3.99 9.98
N PHE A 1118 11.80 -3.86 8.79
CA PHE A 1118 13.23 -3.99 8.53
C PHE A 1118 13.76 -2.71 7.87
N SER A 1119 14.92 -2.24 8.32
CA SER A 1119 15.52 -0.98 7.87
C SER A 1119 16.62 -1.14 6.82
N HIS A 1120 17.12 -2.37 6.61
CA HIS A 1120 18.28 -2.62 5.75
C HIS A 1120 18.01 -2.20 4.28
N PRO A 1121 18.90 -1.43 3.62
CA PRO A 1121 18.64 -0.88 2.28
C PRO A 1121 18.49 -1.91 1.16
N GLU A 1122 19.07 -3.11 1.32
CA GLU A 1122 18.93 -4.21 0.36
C GLU A 1122 17.76 -5.18 0.67
N SER A 1123 16.96 -4.89 1.71
CA SER A 1123 15.80 -5.71 2.05
C SER A 1123 14.72 -5.62 0.98
N HIS A 1124 14.18 -6.76 0.55
CA HIS A 1124 13.09 -6.84 -0.42
C HIS A 1124 12.23 -8.06 -0.15
N TYR A 1125 10.98 -8.07 -0.63
CA TYR A 1125 10.12 -9.24 -0.53
C TYR A 1125 10.61 -10.37 -1.46
N PHE A 1126 10.59 -11.59 -0.94
CA PHE A 1126 10.90 -12.81 -1.67
C PHE A 1126 9.92 -13.92 -1.31
N VAL A 1127 9.88 -14.98 -2.11
CA VAL A 1127 8.98 -16.12 -1.90
C VAL A 1127 9.74 -17.29 -1.30
N ILE A 1128 9.31 -17.77 -0.14
CA ILE A 1128 9.61 -19.11 0.36
C ILE A 1128 8.70 -20.08 -0.41
N SER A 1129 9.27 -21.15 -0.96
CA SER A 1129 8.50 -22.18 -1.65
C SER A 1129 9.22 -23.51 -1.53
N GLU A 1130 8.45 -24.60 -1.52
CA GLU A 1130 8.97 -25.98 -1.56
C GLU A 1130 9.91 -26.30 -0.38
N LEU A 1131 9.47 -26.04 0.85
CA LEU A 1131 10.21 -26.35 2.08
C LEU A 1131 10.53 -27.85 2.17
N GLN A 1132 11.80 -28.18 2.44
CA GLN A 1132 12.27 -29.55 2.53
C GLN A 1132 12.25 -30.06 3.97
N LYS A 1133 12.28 -31.38 4.14
CA LYS A 1133 12.10 -32.04 5.44
C LYS A 1133 13.16 -31.62 6.47
N ASP A 1134 14.41 -31.46 6.04
CA ASP A 1134 15.52 -31.03 6.89
C ASP A 1134 15.28 -29.65 7.52
N GLN A 1135 14.76 -28.68 6.76
CA GLN A 1135 14.39 -27.37 7.29
C GLN A 1135 13.17 -27.42 8.19
N ILE A 1136 12.19 -28.28 7.91
CA ILE A 1136 11.02 -28.44 8.78
C ILE A 1136 11.42 -29.03 10.14
N GLU A 1137 12.33 -30.01 10.17
CA GLU A 1137 12.85 -30.60 11.40
C GLU A 1137 13.68 -29.60 12.23
N ASP A 1138 14.53 -28.81 11.57
CA ASP A 1138 15.28 -27.72 12.20
C ASP A 1138 14.33 -26.64 12.76
N TYR A 1139 13.34 -26.20 11.97
CA TYR A 1139 12.37 -25.19 12.37
C TYR A 1139 11.49 -25.65 13.54
N ALA A 1140 11.04 -26.91 13.53
CA ALA A 1140 10.31 -27.52 14.63
C ALA A 1140 11.13 -27.51 15.94
N THR A 1141 12.43 -27.80 15.84
CA THR A 1141 13.34 -27.74 16.98
C THR A 1141 13.48 -26.31 17.51
N ARG A 1142 13.66 -25.31 16.62
CA ARG A 1142 13.77 -23.90 17.00
C ARG A 1142 12.49 -23.35 17.66
N LYS A 1143 11.33 -23.76 17.17
CA LYS A 1143 10.01 -23.34 17.65
C LYS A 1143 9.52 -24.11 18.88
N GLU A 1144 10.24 -25.14 19.31
CA GLU A 1144 9.80 -26.09 20.33
C GLU A 1144 8.44 -26.74 20.00
N MET A 1145 8.22 -27.01 18.72
CA MET A 1145 7.00 -27.63 18.18
C MET A 1145 7.28 -29.04 17.68
N SER A 1146 6.24 -29.86 17.60
CA SER A 1146 6.36 -31.13 16.88
C SER A 1146 6.53 -30.88 15.38
N VAL A 1147 7.22 -31.78 14.69
CA VAL A 1147 7.35 -31.73 13.22
C VAL A 1147 5.97 -31.76 12.55
N GLU A 1148 5.04 -32.54 13.10
CA GLU A 1148 3.67 -32.68 12.61
C GLU A 1148 2.89 -31.35 12.71
N ASP A 1149 3.07 -30.61 13.80
CA ASP A 1149 2.44 -29.29 13.96
C ASP A 1149 3.02 -28.27 12.97
N VAL A 1150 4.35 -28.26 12.77
CA VAL A 1150 4.97 -27.38 11.77
C VAL A 1150 4.53 -27.74 10.35
N GLU A 1151 4.46 -29.03 10.02
CA GLU A 1151 3.94 -29.51 8.73
C GLU A 1151 2.49 -29.09 8.50
N ARG A 1152 1.67 -29.05 9.56
CA ARG A 1152 0.30 -28.53 9.49
C ARG A 1152 0.30 -27.04 9.14
N TRP A 1153 0.98 -26.19 9.92
CA TRP A 1153 0.99 -24.74 9.69
C TRP A 1153 1.63 -24.33 8.35
N LEU A 1154 2.64 -25.07 7.89
CA LEU A 1154 3.36 -24.81 6.65
C LEU A 1154 2.92 -25.72 5.50
N GLY A 1155 1.82 -26.46 5.64
CA GLY A 1155 1.36 -27.49 4.70
C GLY A 1155 1.34 -27.06 3.22
N PRO A 1156 0.81 -25.87 2.88
CA PRO A 1156 0.80 -25.37 1.51
C PRO A 1156 2.18 -25.08 0.92
N TRP A 1157 3.21 -24.99 1.75
CA TRP A 1157 4.58 -24.61 1.38
C TRP A 1157 5.53 -25.81 1.32
N LEU A 1158 5.11 -27.00 1.75
CA LEU A 1158 5.93 -28.22 1.75
C LEU A 1158 6.24 -28.71 0.33
N GLY A 1159 7.51 -29.07 0.10
CA GLY A 1159 8.00 -29.57 -1.18
C GLY A 1159 8.09 -31.09 -1.31
N TYR A 1160 7.48 -31.85 -0.37
CA TYR A 1160 7.55 -33.32 -0.31
C TYR A 1160 6.20 -33.98 -0.06
#